data_AF-A0A9X3EV06-F1
#
_entry.id   AF-A0A9X3EV06-F1
#
_cell.length_a   1.000
_cell.length_b   1.000
_cell.length_c   1.000
_cell.angle_alpha   90.00
_cell.angle_beta   90.00
_cell.angle_gamma   90.00
#
_symmetry.space_group_name_H-M   'P 1'
#
loop_
_entity.id
_entity.type
_entity.pdbx_description
1 polymer ?
#
loop_
_entity_poly.entity_id
_entity_poly.type
_entity_poly.pdbx_seq_one_letter_code
_entity_poly.pdbx_strand_id
1 'polypeptide(L)'
;MIHRKGKNHRRYGSRRGPRGIEPSRTRPERTQGTCDRDHVLLRPLASSFDLTSLFAALSDTAEAAASTAVIKGLAHHAVLMLLVQIAVLLAMARFLGEIMRKLKQPPVVGELMAGVVLGPSILGLVWPEAQHTLFPKDQHLADLLAAISWIGVLFLLICTGLETDLGLIKRRGKTALMISAGGILVPFATGFALGEMLPEAYLANPDARLVFSLFMAVAMSISAVPVIAKVLMDLKLIRRDIGQLILAAAMTDDTIGWILLAVVAGLAKTGVVDVVTALKSIGGAVVFMLFAFTLGAPLIARVMATVDKRFGGSGSQMSLVLALAFATAALTHEMGIEAVLGAFTVGILAGQAPRFRHEVAHTLELVTASFLAPIFFASAGVKVDLMRLADPDVATVGAIVLGIACFGKFVGCYLGAWVCGISHWERLALGSGMNARGAMEIIVATIGLSLGVLSVEMYSIVVMVAIATSLMAPPLLRYTLSKVKMGESEAKRLEMEALAASSFIRQVRRVLMVSRNAHSVDLPAQILGYLSHEQPIEVTAVYACPQAVKTPWWRGLARRVRRYHATGAKALERIGRPLRLLKGSRPELKLITDVDPAEQVLAEAARDYELLVLGETQRSTEALFGPVADRIIHKSPCPTLIVREPAPKIAKGEKPPLYRVWSPKKILVPTVGTEYSKNAVELAAVLATSTRAEVTIIHISRTGSNDVDIARPHEIGAQIVAREAERAKKFGASVETVVMEGARPEEDIVRVAAQGGYDLLIIGSSLRAVSARAFFGHRVESLLKNAPCPVVLLSAG
;
A
#
# COMPACT_ATOMS: atom_id res chain seq x y z
N MET A 1 2.50 21.70 55.38
CA MET A 1 3.59 21.16 56.22
C MET A 1 4.63 20.54 55.30
N ILE A 2 5.68 21.28 54.96
CA ILE A 2 7.04 21.25 55.57
C ILE A 2 7.80 19.95 55.15
N HIS A 3 8.69 19.99 54.15
CA HIS A 3 10.12 20.37 54.20
C HIS A 3 11.06 19.26 54.71
N ARG A 4 12.01 18.80 53.87
CA ARG A 4 13.48 18.97 54.03
C ARG A 4 14.35 17.90 53.32
N LYS A 5 15.34 18.42 52.58
CA LYS A 5 16.82 18.13 52.56
C LYS A 5 17.27 16.67 52.40
N GLY A 6 18.21 16.29 51.54
CA GLY A 6 19.35 17.00 50.93
C GLY A 6 20.69 16.55 51.56
N LYS A 7 21.66 16.10 50.75
CA LYS A 7 23.15 16.19 50.94
C LYS A 7 23.84 15.48 49.75
N ASN A 8 24.55 16.15 48.83
CA ASN A 8 25.88 16.82 48.85
C ASN A 8 27.11 15.90 48.96
N HIS A 9 28.01 15.96 47.96
CA HIS A 9 29.42 16.47 48.02
C HIS A 9 30.08 16.40 46.61
N ARG A 10 30.47 17.53 45.98
CA ARG A 10 31.77 18.27 46.03
C ARG A 10 32.90 17.54 45.27
N ARG A 11 33.73 18.12 44.36
CA ARG A 11 34.47 19.42 44.31
C ARG A 11 35.01 19.66 42.86
N TYR A 12 34.95 20.91 42.31
CA TYR A 12 36.06 21.88 42.05
C TYR A 12 37.24 21.38 41.17
N GLY A 13 37.80 22.09 40.18
CA GLY A 13 37.63 23.48 39.71
C GLY A 13 38.60 23.86 38.56
N SER A 14 38.12 24.75 37.69
CA SER A 14 38.77 25.95 37.09
C SER A 14 40.22 25.96 36.55
N ARG A 15 40.40 26.52 35.33
CA ARG A 15 41.15 27.77 35.04
C ARG A 15 41.23 28.13 33.54
N ARG A 16 40.83 29.38 33.25
CA ARG A 16 41.41 30.43 32.36
C ARG A 16 41.60 30.18 30.84
N GLY A 17 40.98 31.06 30.03
CA GLY A 17 41.44 31.45 28.67
C GLY A 17 42.65 32.42 28.74
N PRO A 18 42.93 33.31 27.75
CA PRO A 18 42.13 33.69 26.56
C PRO A 18 42.95 33.88 25.25
N ARG A 19 42.28 34.25 24.14
CA ARG A 19 42.61 35.32 23.16
C ARG A 19 42.21 34.95 21.72
N GLY A 20 41.47 35.85 21.07
CA GLY A 20 41.26 35.85 19.63
C GLY A 20 42.29 36.72 18.90
N ILE A 21 42.17 36.78 17.57
CA ILE A 21 42.30 37.93 16.66
C ILE A 21 42.17 37.40 15.22
N GLU A 22 41.48 38.18 14.39
CA GLU A 22 41.03 37.92 13.03
C GLU A 22 42.02 38.57 11.99
N PRO A 23 41.68 38.84 10.71
CA PRO A 23 42.22 38.21 9.50
C PRO A 23 43.03 39.15 8.57
N SER A 24 43.63 38.65 7.47
CA SER A 24 43.65 39.35 6.14
C SER A 24 44.53 38.69 5.05
N ARG A 25 43.94 38.54 3.85
CA ARG A 25 44.41 38.89 2.47
C ARG A 25 45.86 38.59 2.04
N THR A 26 46.05 37.93 0.87
CA THR A 26 46.39 38.55 -0.46
C THR A 26 46.64 37.51 -1.57
N ARG A 27 46.15 37.83 -2.78
CA ARG A 27 46.30 37.24 -4.14
C ARG A 27 47.73 37.51 -4.74
N PRO A 28 48.08 37.25 -6.05
CA PRO A 28 47.62 36.27 -7.08
C PRO A 28 48.74 35.71 -8.04
N GLU A 29 48.33 34.84 -8.99
CA GLU A 29 48.64 34.82 -10.45
C GLU A 29 49.95 34.33 -11.14
N ARG A 30 49.70 33.83 -12.39
CA ARG A 30 50.53 33.63 -13.61
C ARG A 30 51.27 32.28 -13.80
N THR A 31 50.96 31.38 -14.76
CA THR A 31 50.73 31.37 -16.25
C THR A 31 51.98 30.98 -17.07
N GLN A 32 51.84 29.97 -17.93
CA GLN A 32 52.39 29.78 -19.31
C GLN A 32 52.15 28.28 -19.68
N GLY A 33 51.41 27.89 -20.74
CA GLY A 33 51.69 28.01 -22.20
C GLY A 33 52.53 26.79 -22.64
N THR A 34 52.34 26.00 -23.71
CA THR A 34 51.62 25.98 -25.01
C THR A 34 51.61 24.49 -25.47
N CYS A 35 50.77 23.97 -26.37
CA CYS A 35 50.88 24.03 -27.83
C CYS A 35 49.78 23.14 -28.48
N ASP A 36 49.57 23.34 -29.77
CA ASP A 36 48.35 23.19 -30.59
C ASP A 36 48.41 21.97 -31.57
N ARG A 37 47.26 21.66 -32.20
CA ARG A 37 47.03 20.84 -33.45
C ARG A 37 46.97 19.31 -33.33
N ASP A 38 46.07 18.51 -33.95
CA ASP A 38 45.12 18.70 -35.06
C ASP A 38 43.94 17.69 -35.00
N HIS A 39 42.87 18.03 -35.75
CA HIS A 39 41.56 17.42 -35.99
C HIS A 39 41.41 15.88 -36.14
N VAL A 40 40.24 15.33 -35.73
CA VAL A 40 39.14 14.83 -36.63
C VAL A 40 37.90 14.38 -35.82
N LEU A 41 36.80 15.12 -36.07
CA LEU A 41 35.36 14.81 -36.04
C LEU A 41 34.81 13.51 -35.38
N LEU A 42 34.13 13.68 -34.25
CA LEU A 42 32.84 13.03 -33.93
C LEU A 42 31.91 14.05 -33.26
N ARG A 43 30.91 14.56 -33.99
CA ARG A 43 29.85 15.44 -33.46
C ARG A 43 28.88 14.63 -32.57
N PRO A 44 28.56 15.07 -31.33
CA PRO A 44 27.38 14.63 -30.61
C PRO A 44 26.18 15.53 -30.94
N LEU A 45 25.01 14.94 -31.14
CA LEU A 45 23.73 15.65 -31.15
C LEU A 45 23.38 16.04 -29.70
N ALA A 46 23.73 17.28 -29.33
CA ALA A 46 23.22 17.96 -28.15
C ALA A 46 22.26 19.07 -28.61
N SER A 47 21.00 18.97 -28.20
CA SER A 47 20.02 20.06 -28.16
C SER A 47 19.19 19.78 -26.90
N SER A 48 19.49 20.40 -25.75
CA SER A 48 19.32 21.81 -25.35
C SER A 48 18.28 21.85 -24.22
N PHE A 49 18.73 21.51 -23.02
CA PHE A 49 18.08 21.84 -21.75
C PHE A 49 19.17 22.48 -20.89
N ASP A 50 19.34 23.79 -21.03
CA ASP A 50 20.43 24.53 -20.42
C ASP A 50 20.02 24.95 -19.00
N LEU A 51 20.25 24.06 -18.02
CA LEU A 51 19.94 24.26 -16.60
C LEU A 51 20.58 25.55 -16.03
N THR A 52 21.65 26.02 -16.64
CA THR A 52 22.33 27.29 -16.33
C THR A 52 21.47 28.52 -16.61
N SER A 53 20.64 28.50 -17.66
CA SER A 53 19.71 29.61 -17.98
C SER A 53 18.57 29.71 -16.96
N LEU A 54 18.10 28.57 -16.43
CA LEU A 54 17.04 28.49 -15.41
C LEU A 54 17.54 29.04 -14.07
N PHE A 55 18.78 28.72 -13.68
CA PHE A 55 19.40 29.26 -12.46
C PHE A 55 19.76 30.74 -12.59
N ALA A 56 20.16 31.21 -13.78
CA ALA A 56 20.44 32.62 -14.03
C ALA A 56 19.17 33.49 -13.99
N ALA A 57 18.06 33.01 -14.56
CA ALA A 57 16.76 33.69 -14.47
C ALA A 57 16.23 33.79 -13.01
N LEU A 58 16.54 32.79 -12.18
CA LEU A 58 16.23 32.79 -10.75
C LEU A 58 17.17 33.68 -9.91
N SER A 59 18.40 33.94 -10.37
CA SER A 59 19.34 34.82 -9.65
C SER A 59 19.13 36.30 -9.98
N ASP A 60 18.86 36.65 -11.25
CA ASP A 60 18.63 38.05 -11.66
C ASP A 60 17.33 38.64 -11.06
N THR A 61 16.32 37.80 -10.80
CA THR A 61 15.10 38.20 -10.09
C THR A 61 15.33 38.35 -8.57
N ALA A 62 16.30 37.65 -8.01
CA ALA A 62 16.63 37.71 -6.58
C ALA A 62 17.49 38.94 -6.23
N GLU A 63 18.39 39.36 -7.11
CA GLU A 63 19.28 40.51 -6.86
C GLU A 63 18.56 41.86 -6.99
N ALA A 64 17.52 41.95 -7.83
CA ALA A 64 16.68 43.15 -7.96
C ALA A 64 15.71 43.37 -6.76
N ALA A 65 15.41 42.33 -5.98
CA ALA A 65 14.49 42.39 -4.84
C ALA A 65 15.19 42.60 -3.47
N ALA A 66 16.53 42.58 -3.44
CA ALA A 66 17.31 42.50 -2.21
C ALA A 66 17.66 43.86 -1.57
N SER A 67 17.35 44.99 -2.20
CA SER A 67 17.61 46.32 -1.61
C SER A 67 16.34 46.92 -1.02
N THR A 68 16.25 46.86 0.32
CA THR A 68 15.33 47.65 1.18
C THR A 68 13.83 47.34 1.15
N ALA A 69 13.41 46.07 1.02
CA ALA A 69 12.08 45.66 1.44
C ALA A 69 12.14 44.99 2.83
N VAL A 70 11.61 45.65 3.87
CA VAL A 70 11.14 44.92 5.05
C VAL A 70 10.20 43.83 4.52
N ILE A 71 10.51 42.56 4.76
CA ILE A 71 9.60 41.46 4.40
C ILE A 71 8.29 41.71 5.16
N LYS A 72 7.30 42.31 4.50
CA LYS A 72 5.96 42.45 5.05
C LYS A 72 5.43 41.03 5.17
N GLY A 73 5.48 40.47 6.38
CA GLY A 73 4.85 39.18 6.66
C GLY A 73 3.37 39.23 6.30
N LEU A 74 2.79 38.05 6.02
CA LEU A 74 1.34 37.92 5.88
C LEU A 74 0.64 38.68 7.01
N ALA A 75 -0.33 39.52 6.66
CA ALA A 75 -1.04 40.33 7.65
C ALA A 75 -1.60 39.42 8.75
N HIS A 76 -1.41 39.78 10.03
CA HIS A 76 -1.81 38.95 11.17
C HIS A 76 -3.30 38.55 11.09
N HIS A 77 -4.13 39.47 10.59
CA HIS A 77 -5.55 39.25 10.33
C HIS A 77 -5.82 38.19 9.23
N ALA A 78 -5.01 38.16 8.17
CA ALA A 78 -5.17 37.19 7.08
C ALA A 78 -4.88 35.76 7.56
N VAL A 79 -3.82 35.59 8.36
CA VAL A 79 -3.48 34.29 8.97
C VAL A 79 -4.59 33.86 9.93
N LEU A 80 -5.08 34.76 10.78
CA LEU A 80 -6.19 34.48 11.70
C LEU A 80 -7.43 34.01 10.93
N MET A 81 -7.82 34.73 9.89
CA MET A 81 -9.01 34.40 9.10
C MET A 81 -8.87 33.05 8.42
N LEU A 82 -7.71 32.77 7.81
CA LEU A 82 -7.43 31.49 7.17
C LEU A 82 -7.55 30.32 8.17
N LEU A 83 -6.98 30.46 9.37
CA LEU A 83 -7.08 29.43 10.41
C LEU A 83 -8.52 29.21 10.88
N VAL A 84 -9.30 30.28 11.03
CA VAL A 84 -10.72 30.20 11.39
C VAL A 84 -11.52 29.52 10.28
N GLN A 85 -11.30 29.89 9.02
CA GLN A 85 -11.93 29.26 7.86
C GLN A 85 -11.64 27.75 7.80
N ILE A 86 -10.36 27.36 7.93
CA ILE A 86 -9.97 25.95 7.95
C ILE A 86 -10.66 25.21 9.10
N ALA A 87 -10.65 25.78 10.32
CA ALA A 87 -11.26 25.15 11.48
C ALA A 87 -12.76 24.94 11.30
N VAL A 88 -13.49 25.96 10.82
CA VAL A 88 -14.94 25.90 10.62
C VAL A 88 -15.31 24.97 9.46
N LEU A 89 -14.63 25.07 8.32
CA LEU A 89 -14.84 24.19 7.17
C LEU A 89 -14.58 22.73 7.56
N LEU A 90 -13.45 22.45 8.20
CA LEU A 90 -13.10 21.09 8.61
C LEU A 90 -14.10 20.54 9.62
N ALA A 91 -14.45 21.32 10.65
CA ALA A 91 -15.41 20.87 11.67
C ALA A 91 -16.77 20.53 11.06
N MET A 92 -17.30 21.42 10.21
CA MET A 92 -18.60 21.20 9.55
C MET A 92 -18.55 20.05 8.55
N ALA A 93 -17.48 19.98 7.73
CA ALA A 93 -17.30 18.92 6.74
C ALA A 93 -17.21 17.54 7.38
N ARG A 94 -16.44 17.42 8.48
CA ARG A 94 -16.34 16.17 9.24
C ARG A 94 -17.66 15.80 9.92
N PHE A 95 -18.37 16.78 10.47
CA PHE A 95 -19.67 16.55 11.10
C PHE A 95 -20.71 16.02 10.10
N LEU A 96 -20.91 16.72 8.98
CA LEU A 96 -21.87 16.31 7.95
C LEU A 96 -21.41 15.05 7.20
N GLY A 97 -20.11 14.88 6.96
CA GLY A 97 -19.53 13.66 6.40
C GLY A 97 -19.80 12.43 7.28
N GLU A 98 -19.71 12.58 8.61
CA GLU A 98 -20.05 11.51 9.55
C GLU A 98 -21.55 11.17 9.53
N ILE A 99 -22.41 12.17 9.39
CA ILE A 99 -23.86 11.96 9.21
C ILE A 99 -24.11 11.16 7.93
N MET A 100 -23.50 11.54 6.79
CA MET A 100 -23.64 10.80 5.54
C MET A 100 -23.13 9.37 5.67
N ARG A 101 -22.00 9.16 6.36
CA ARG A 101 -21.47 7.83 6.64
C ARG A 101 -22.47 6.97 7.44
N LYS A 102 -23.11 7.53 8.47
CA LYS A 102 -24.17 6.85 9.25
C LYS A 102 -25.39 6.50 8.40
N LEU A 103 -25.72 7.34 7.42
CA LEU A 103 -26.76 7.08 6.42
C LEU A 103 -26.33 6.10 5.31
N LYS A 104 -25.12 5.53 5.39
CA LYS A 104 -24.52 4.65 4.38
C LYS A 104 -24.35 5.33 3.01
N GLN A 105 -24.12 6.64 3.03
CA GLN A 105 -23.81 7.47 1.87
C GLN A 105 -22.33 7.87 1.88
N PRO A 106 -21.75 8.22 0.71
CA PRO A 106 -20.37 8.67 0.61
C PRO A 106 -20.12 9.93 1.47
N PRO A 107 -19.06 9.97 2.31
CA PRO A 107 -18.76 11.13 3.16
C PRO A 107 -18.57 12.44 2.38
N VAL A 108 -18.00 12.36 1.18
CA VAL A 108 -17.76 13.50 0.27
C VAL A 108 -19.03 14.33 0.01
N VAL A 109 -20.21 13.70 0.00
CA VAL A 109 -21.49 14.42 -0.15
C VAL A 109 -21.71 15.35 1.05
N GLY A 110 -21.45 14.87 2.27
CA GLY A 110 -21.57 15.67 3.49
C GLY A 110 -20.50 16.76 3.58
N GLU A 111 -19.28 16.46 3.15
CA GLU A 111 -18.18 17.43 3.10
C GLU A 111 -18.47 18.58 2.14
N LEU A 112 -19.06 18.28 0.98
CA LEU A 112 -19.52 19.29 0.02
C LEU A 112 -20.72 20.08 0.55
N MET A 113 -21.71 19.40 1.15
CA MET A 113 -22.86 20.04 1.80
C MET A 113 -22.44 21.01 2.91
N ALA A 114 -21.32 20.75 3.61
CA ALA A 114 -20.80 21.68 4.61
C ALA A 114 -20.43 23.03 3.99
N GLY A 115 -19.86 23.01 2.79
CA GLY A 115 -19.64 24.22 2.02
C GLY A 115 -20.93 24.94 1.65
N VAL A 116 -21.93 24.21 1.16
CA VAL A 116 -23.25 24.79 0.81
C VAL A 116 -23.93 25.42 2.04
N VAL A 117 -23.82 24.77 3.20
CA VAL A 117 -24.33 25.26 4.48
C VAL A 117 -23.61 26.53 4.92
N LEU A 118 -22.29 26.57 4.83
CA LEU A 118 -21.45 27.72 5.22
C LEU A 118 -21.40 28.83 4.16
N GLY A 119 -21.82 28.53 2.94
CA GLY A 119 -21.81 29.44 1.80
C GLY A 119 -22.99 30.43 1.78
N PRO A 120 -23.15 31.17 0.67
CA PRO A 120 -24.20 32.17 0.54
C PRO A 120 -25.61 31.56 0.59
N SER A 121 -25.74 30.30 0.18
CA SER A 121 -27.00 29.56 0.06
C SER A 121 -27.79 29.42 1.36
N ILE A 122 -27.13 29.17 2.49
CA ILE A 122 -27.79 28.89 3.78
C ILE A 122 -27.30 29.88 4.83
N LEU A 123 -26.01 29.88 5.17
CA LEU A 123 -25.48 30.84 6.15
C LEU A 123 -25.62 32.28 5.65
N GLY A 124 -25.38 32.53 4.36
CA GLY A 124 -25.60 33.85 3.78
C GLY A 124 -27.06 34.33 3.82
N LEU A 125 -28.03 33.41 3.86
CA LEU A 125 -29.45 33.73 3.98
C LEU A 125 -29.88 33.95 5.44
N VAL A 126 -29.40 33.09 6.35
CA VAL A 126 -29.79 33.10 7.77
C VAL A 126 -28.99 34.14 8.57
N TRP A 127 -27.71 34.30 8.26
CA TRP A 127 -26.80 35.23 8.94
C TRP A 127 -25.75 35.83 7.98
N PRO A 128 -26.15 36.79 7.12
CA PRO A 128 -25.28 37.38 6.09
C PRO A 128 -23.98 37.99 6.64
N GLU A 129 -24.04 38.66 7.80
CA GLU A 129 -22.89 39.30 8.44
C GLU A 129 -21.82 38.28 8.85
N ALA A 130 -22.23 37.13 9.41
CA ALA A 130 -21.33 36.05 9.76
C ALA A 130 -20.71 35.41 8.51
N GLN A 131 -21.49 35.23 7.45
CA GLN A 131 -21.00 34.69 6.17
C GLN A 131 -19.95 35.61 5.54
N HIS A 132 -20.23 36.91 5.45
CA HIS A 132 -19.29 37.89 4.89
C HIS A 132 -18.04 38.08 5.75
N THR A 133 -18.16 37.91 7.07
CA THR A 133 -17.00 37.93 7.97
C THR A 133 -16.13 36.69 7.78
N LEU A 134 -16.74 35.50 7.66
CA LEU A 134 -16.04 34.23 7.54
C LEU A 134 -15.46 34.02 6.13
N PHE A 135 -16.14 34.48 5.09
CA PHE A 135 -15.68 34.44 3.70
C PHE A 135 -15.77 35.84 3.08
N PRO A 136 -14.79 36.72 3.39
CA PRO A 136 -14.74 38.06 2.82
C PRO A 136 -14.59 38.01 1.30
N LYS A 137 -15.12 39.03 0.61
CA LYS A 137 -14.93 39.22 -0.84
C LYS A 137 -13.51 39.67 -1.21
N ASP A 138 -12.60 39.76 -0.23
CA ASP A 138 -11.20 40.08 -0.45
C ASP A 138 -10.53 38.94 -1.21
N GLN A 139 -10.07 39.24 -2.43
CA GLN A 139 -9.43 38.26 -3.32
C GLN A 139 -8.20 37.64 -2.66
N HIS A 140 -7.42 38.39 -1.87
CA HIS A 140 -6.21 37.88 -1.24
C HIS A 140 -6.52 36.77 -0.23
N LEU A 141 -7.58 36.91 0.56
CA LEU A 141 -8.01 35.87 1.51
C LEU A 141 -8.61 34.65 0.79
N ALA A 142 -9.37 34.89 -0.28
CA ALA A 142 -9.91 33.83 -1.11
C ALA A 142 -8.79 32.99 -1.77
N ASP A 143 -7.72 33.64 -2.24
CA ASP A 143 -6.57 32.98 -2.87
C ASP A 143 -5.79 32.10 -1.87
N LEU A 144 -5.66 32.51 -0.60
CA LEU A 144 -5.03 31.70 0.44
C LEU A 144 -5.80 30.40 0.71
N LEU A 145 -7.12 30.49 0.84
CA LEU A 145 -7.97 29.32 1.01
C LEU A 145 -7.96 28.44 -0.26
N ALA A 146 -7.96 29.06 -1.44
CA ALA A 146 -7.87 28.36 -2.72
C ALA A 146 -6.55 27.59 -2.86
N ALA A 147 -5.42 28.16 -2.41
CA ALA A 147 -4.13 27.47 -2.45
C ALA A 147 -4.12 26.19 -1.58
N ILE A 148 -4.69 26.24 -0.37
CA ILE A 148 -4.83 25.07 0.50
C ILE A 148 -5.78 24.05 -0.13
N SER A 149 -6.89 24.52 -0.68
CA SER A 149 -7.85 23.70 -1.42
C SER A 149 -7.19 22.96 -2.59
N TRP A 150 -6.31 23.63 -3.34
CA TRP A 150 -5.54 23.04 -4.43
C TRP A 150 -4.51 22.01 -3.96
N ILE A 151 -3.84 22.24 -2.83
CA ILE A 151 -3.01 21.21 -2.21
C ILE A 151 -3.86 19.98 -1.87
N GLY A 152 -5.09 20.17 -1.40
CA GLY A 152 -6.01 19.07 -1.14
C GLY A 152 -6.39 18.28 -2.40
N VAL A 153 -6.60 18.96 -3.53
CA VAL A 153 -6.77 18.30 -4.84
C VAL A 153 -5.54 17.46 -5.18
N LEU A 154 -4.33 18.02 -5.08
CA LEU A 154 -3.09 17.29 -5.40
C LEU A 154 -2.92 16.03 -4.55
N PHE A 155 -3.18 16.13 -3.24
CA PHE A 155 -3.15 14.97 -2.33
C PHE A 155 -4.21 13.92 -2.67
N LEU A 156 -5.43 14.35 -2.98
CA LEU A 156 -6.49 13.45 -3.45
C LEU A 156 -6.03 12.67 -4.68
N LEU A 157 -5.31 13.33 -5.59
CA LEU A 157 -4.83 12.68 -6.80
C LEU A 157 -3.61 11.80 -6.63
N ILE A 158 -2.72 12.14 -5.70
CA ILE A 158 -1.65 11.21 -5.30
C ILE A 158 -2.29 9.93 -4.75
N CYS A 159 -3.28 10.04 -3.85
CA CYS A 159 -3.98 8.89 -3.30
C CYS A 159 -4.72 8.10 -4.39
N THR A 160 -5.44 8.78 -5.28
CA THR A 160 -6.15 8.14 -6.41
C THR A 160 -5.18 7.39 -7.33
N GLY A 161 -4.01 7.97 -7.61
CA GLY A 161 -2.96 7.31 -8.37
C GLY A 161 -2.42 6.07 -7.65
N LEU A 162 -2.18 6.15 -6.34
CA LEU A 162 -1.74 5.03 -5.51
C LEU A 162 -2.76 3.89 -5.45
N GLU A 163 -4.05 4.20 -5.54
CA GLU A 163 -5.15 3.23 -5.60
C GLU A 163 -5.34 2.60 -6.99
N THR A 164 -4.74 3.16 -8.04
CA THR A 164 -4.92 2.70 -9.42
C THR A 164 -4.18 1.39 -9.67
N ASP A 165 -4.93 0.30 -9.83
CA ASP A 165 -4.40 -1.04 -10.12
C ASP A 165 -4.30 -1.28 -11.64
N LEU A 166 -3.13 -0.95 -12.23
CA LEU A 166 -2.86 -1.24 -13.64
C LEU A 166 -2.86 -2.75 -13.96
N GLY A 167 -2.59 -3.60 -12.97
CA GLY A 167 -2.67 -5.05 -13.12
C GLY A 167 -4.11 -5.49 -13.36
N LEU A 168 -5.06 -4.93 -12.61
CA LEU A 168 -6.49 -5.15 -12.79
C LEU A 168 -6.98 -4.62 -14.13
N ILE A 169 -6.62 -3.38 -14.50
CA ILE A 169 -6.95 -2.80 -15.81
C ILE A 169 -6.44 -3.70 -16.93
N LYS A 170 -5.19 -4.17 -16.86
CA LYS A 170 -4.63 -5.06 -17.89
C LYS A 170 -5.35 -6.42 -17.95
N ARG A 171 -5.71 -7.01 -16.81
CA ARG A 171 -6.42 -8.31 -16.74
C ARG A 171 -7.83 -8.24 -17.31
N ARG A 172 -8.52 -7.11 -17.18
CA ARG A 172 -9.90 -6.90 -17.68
C ARG A 172 -9.95 -6.04 -18.96
N GLY A 173 -8.79 -5.75 -19.55
CA GLY A 173 -8.57 -4.57 -20.40
C GLY A 173 -9.52 -4.41 -21.56
N LYS A 174 -9.72 -5.44 -22.40
CA LYS A 174 -10.58 -5.29 -23.58
C LYS A 174 -12.02 -4.94 -23.21
N THR A 175 -12.57 -5.62 -22.20
CA THR A 175 -13.94 -5.41 -21.75
C THR A 175 -14.07 -4.08 -21.00
N ALA A 176 -13.15 -3.79 -20.08
CA ALA A 176 -13.13 -2.53 -19.34
C ALA A 176 -13.00 -1.32 -20.28
N LEU A 177 -12.14 -1.41 -21.31
CA LEU A 177 -11.93 -0.35 -22.29
C LEU A 177 -13.18 -0.11 -23.15
N MET A 178 -13.89 -1.16 -23.57
CA MET A 178 -15.13 -0.99 -24.34
C MET A 178 -16.26 -0.36 -23.51
N ILE A 179 -16.37 -0.75 -22.23
CA ILE A 179 -17.32 -0.14 -21.30
C ILE A 179 -16.98 1.31 -21.05
N SER A 180 -15.70 1.61 -20.81
CA SER A 180 -15.18 2.96 -20.63
C SER A 180 -15.41 3.82 -21.87
N ALA A 181 -15.09 3.32 -23.06
CA ALA A 181 -15.33 4.02 -24.32
C ALA A 181 -16.81 4.36 -24.51
N GLY A 182 -17.73 3.43 -24.26
CA GLY A 182 -19.16 3.72 -24.29
C GLY A 182 -19.57 4.73 -23.20
N GLY A 183 -19.06 4.54 -21.98
CA GLY A 183 -19.29 5.38 -20.82
C GLY A 183 -18.66 6.78 -20.89
N ILE A 184 -17.81 7.05 -21.87
CA ILE A 184 -17.23 8.37 -22.16
C ILE A 184 -17.88 8.95 -23.41
N LEU A 185 -17.85 8.25 -24.54
CA LEU A 185 -18.26 8.81 -25.83
C LEU A 185 -19.73 9.24 -25.87
N VAL A 186 -20.62 8.44 -25.29
CA VAL A 186 -22.06 8.77 -25.25
C VAL A 186 -22.32 10.01 -24.38
N PRO A 187 -21.94 10.05 -23.09
CA PRO A 187 -22.14 11.25 -22.28
C PRO A 187 -21.35 12.46 -22.78
N PHE A 188 -20.19 12.26 -23.40
CA PHE A 188 -19.43 13.33 -24.04
C PHE A 188 -20.23 13.96 -25.17
N ALA A 189 -20.75 13.15 -26.10
CA ALA A 189 -21.56 13.63 -27.21
C ALA A 189 -22.83 14.35 -26.73
N THR A 190 -23.53 13.78 -25.73
CA THR A 190 -24.74 14.42 -25.19
C THR A 190 -24.43 15.69 -24.39
N GLY A 191 -23.31 15.74 -23.67
CA GLY A 191 -22.88 16.93 -22.93
C GLY A 191 -22.40 18.04 -23.85
N PHE A 192 -21.72 17.69 -24.95
CA PHE A 192 -21.35 18.63 -26.00
C PHE A 192 -22.59 19.22 -26.68
N ALA A 193 -23.52 18.36 -27.10
CA ALA A 193 -24.78 18.80 -27.71
C ALA A 193 -25.59 19.70 -26.76
N LEU A 194 -25.64 19.36 -25.47
CA LEU A 194 -26.28 20.19 -24.45
C LEU A 194 -25.62 21.57 -24.36
N GLY A 195 -24.29 21.63 -24.36
CA GLY A 195 -23.53 22.89 -24.35
C GLY A 195 -23.83 23.80 -25.54
N GLU A 196 -23.93 23.21 -26.74
CA GLU A 196 -24.26 23.96 -27.97
C GLU A 196 -25.72 24.44 -27.99
N MET A 197 -26.64 23.66 -27.41
CA MET A 197 -28.07 23.99 -27.37
C MET A 197 -28.48 24.89 -26.20
N LEU A 198 -27.63 25.07 -25.20
CA LEU A 198 -27.91 25.89 -24.02
C LEU A 198 -28.02 27.38 -24.39
N PRO A 199 -29.04 28.11 -23.89
CA PRO A 199 -29.17 29.55 -24.15
C PRO A 199 -27.96 30.36 -23.71
N GLU A 200 -27.66 31.44 -24.43
CA GLU A 200 -26.49 32.31 -24.16
C GLU A 200 -26.45 32.88 -22.74
N ALA A 201 -27.62 33.03 -22.11
CA ALA A 201 -27.75 33.49 -20.72
C ALA A 201 -27.03 32.60 -19.69
N TYR A 202 -26.75 31.32 -20.01
CA TYR A 202 -26.08 30.38 -19.12
C TYR A 202 -24.56 30.29 -19.35
N LEU A 203 -24.07 30.88 -20.45
CA LEU A 203 -22.64 30.93 -20.76
C LEU A 203 -21.99 32.11 -20.05
N ALA A 204 -20.83 31.87 -19.43
CA ALA A 204 -20.03 32.96 -18.85
C ALA A 204 -19.47 33.90 -19.92
N ASN A 205 -19.15 33.35 -21.11
CA ASN A 205 -18.77 34.10 -22.29
C ASN A 205 -19.42 33.45 -23.54
N PRO A 206 -20.38 34.12 -24.20
CA PRO A 206 -21.05 33.60 -25.40
C PRO A 206 -20.08 33.26 -26.55
N ASP A 207 -18.99 34.01 -26.70
CA ASP A 207 -17.99 33.80 -27.77
C ASP A 207 -17.18 32.51 -27.57
N ALA A 208 -17.18 31.97 -26.34
CA ALA A 208 -16.44 30.77 -25.96
C ALA A 208 -17.33 29.51 -25.90
N ARG A 209 -18.48 29.49 -26.60
CA ARG A 209 -19.46 28.37 -26.56
C ARG A 209 -18.81 27.01 -26.81
N LEU A 210 -17.89 26.90 -27.77
CA LEU A 210 -17.21 25.62 -28.03
C LEU A 210 -16.44 25.10 -26.79
N VAL A 211 -15.71 25.98 -26.12
CA VAL A 211 -14.94 25.63 -24.91
C VAL A 211 -15.88 25.25 -23.77
N PHE A 212 -16.99 25.97 -23.61
CA PHE A 212 -18.05 25.63 -22.67
C PHE A 212 -18.67 24.25 -22.96
N SER A 213 -19.02 23.96 -24.22
CA SER A 213 -19.56 22.67 -24.65
C SER A 213 -18.60 21.52 -24.40
N LEU A 214 -17.30 21.73 -24.63
CA LEU A 214 -16.27 20.76 -24.30
C LEU A 214 -16.14 20.55 -22.78
N PHE A 215 -16.22 21.61 -21.97
CA PHE A 215 -16.23 21.49 -20.51
C PHE A 215 -17.45 20.70 -20.02
N MET A 216 -18.63 20.96 -20.57
CA MET A 216 -19.84 20.20 -20.27
C MET A 216 -19.72 18.75 -20.71
N ALA A 217 -19.16 18.48 -21.88
CA ALA A 217 -18.90 17.13 -22.37
C ALA A 217 -17.99 16.33 -21.43
N VAL A 218 -16.90 16.96 -20.96
CA VAL A 218 -15.98 16.34 -20.00
C VAL A 218 -16.65 16.11 -18.64
N ALA A 219 -17.34 17.12 -18.10
CA ALA A 219 -18.05 17.00 -16.82
C ALA A 219 -19.07 15.85 -16.82
N MET A 220 -19.80 15.66 -17.92
CA MET A 220 -20.80 14.60 -18.03
C MET A 220 -20.20 13.20 -18.22
N SER A 221 -18.96 13.10 -18.70
CA SER A 221 -18.32 11.82 -19.04
C SER A 221 -17.64 11.14 -17.87
N ILE A 222 -17.27 11.90 -16.84
CA ILE A 222 -16.41 11.44 -15.76
C ILE A 222 -17.22 10.70 -14.67
N SER A 223 -16.61 9.68 -14.09
CA SER A 223 -17.12 8.94 -12.92
C SER A 223 -16.22 9.21 -11.71
N ALA A 224 -16.57 8.70 -10.52
CA ALA A 224 -15.74 8.82 -9.33
C ALA A 224 -15.36 7.43 -8.78
N VAL A 225 -14.15 6.96 -9.10
CA VAL A 225 -13.60 5.69 -8.60
C VAL A 225 -13.72 5.53 -7.07
N PRO A 226 -13.39 6.53 -6.22
CA PRO A 226 -13.45 6.34 -4.77
C PRO A 226 -14.86 6.04 -4.25
N VAL A 227 -15.88 6.69 -4.84
CA VAL A 227 -17.29 6.45 -4.49
C VAL A 227 -17.69 5.03 -4.89
N ILE A 228 -17.35 4.63 -6.11
CA ILE A 228 -17.62 3.29 -6.65
C ILE A 228 -16.96 2.20 -5.81
N ALA A 229 -15.67 2.37 -5.51
CA ALA A 229 -14.88 1.44 -4.71
C ALA A 229 -15.49 1.27 -3.32
N LYS A 230 -15.88 2.37 -2.67
CA LYS A 230 -16.51 2.34 -1.35
C LYS A 230 -17.83 1.57 -1.36
N VAL A 231 -18.71 1.84 -2.33
CA VAL A 231 -19.99 1.13 -2.45
C VAL A 231 -19.75 -0.37 -2.67
N LEU A 232 -18.81 -0.75 -3.54
CA LEU A 232 -18.47 -2.16 -3.77
C LEU A 232 -17.86 -2.84 -2.53
N MET A 233 -17.06 -2.13 -1.74
CA MET A 233 -16.54 -2.62 -0.46
C MET A 233 -17.64 -2.84 0.57
N ASP A 234 -18.56 -1.88 0.71
CA ASP A 234 -19.67 -1.96 1.67
C ASP A 234 -20.67 -3.07 1.32
N LEU A 235 -20.82 -3.37 0.03
CA LEU A 235 -21.60 -4.50 -0.46
C LEU A 235 -20.82 -5.83 -0.40
N LYS A 236 -19.53 -5.82 -0.05
CA LYS A 236 -18.61 -6.98 -0.10
C LYS A 236 -18.49 -7.60 -1.50
N LEU A 237 -18.65 -6.78 -2.53
CA LEU A 237 -18.62 -7.18 -3.95
C LEU A 237 -17.34 -6.77 -4.66
N ILE A 238 -16.40 -6.10 -3.98
CA ILE A 238 -15.13 -5.66 -4.57
C ILE A 238 -14.34 -6.80 -5.22
N ARG A 239 -14.40 -8.03 -4.67
CA ARG A 239 -13.68 -9.20 -5.22
C ARG A 239 -14.44 -9.94 -6.34
N ARG A 240 -15.73 -9.65 -6.53
CA ARG A 240 -16.52 -10.27 -7.59
C ARG A 240 -16.04 -9.83 -8.97
N ASP A 241 -16.25 -10.66 -9.98
CA ASP A 241 -15.90 -10.35 -11.38
C ASP A 241 -16.54 -9.04 -11.86
N ILE A 242 -17.83 -8.85 -11.55
CA ILE A 242 -18.56 -7.62 -11.89
C ILE A 242 -18.00 -6.40 -11.14
N GLY A 243 -17.64 -6.54 -9.86
CA GLY A 243 -17.06 -5.45 -9.07
C GLY A 243 -15.67 -5.04 -9.57
N GLN A 244 -14.84 -6.03 -9.89
CA GLN A 244 -13.52 -5.85 -10.51
C GLN A 244 -13.63 -5.21 -11.90
N LEU A 245 -14.65 -5.55 -12.68
CA LEU A 245 -14.90 -4.95 -13.99
C LEU A 245 -15.38 -3.49 -13.88
N ILE A 246 -16.30 -3.19 -12.95
CA ILE A 246 -16.73 -1.82 -12.65
C ILE A 246 -15.52 -0.97 -12.24
N LEU A 247 -14.67 -1.47 -11.33
CA LEU A 247 -13.47 -0.75 -10.90
C LEU A 247 -12.48 -0.53 -12.05
N ALA A 248 -12.20 -1.56 -12.86
CA ALA A 248 -11.30 -1.43 -13.99
C ALA A 248 -11.80 -0.39 -15.02
N ALA A 249 -13.11 -0.40 -15.31
CA ALA A 249 -13.72 0.58 -16.20
C ALA A 249 -13.66 2.00 -15.59
N ALA A 250 -13.97 2.15 -14.30
CA ALA A 250 -13.90 3.43 -13.60
C ALA A 250 -12.47 4.00 -13.55
N MET A 251 -11.45 3.17 -13.27
CA MET A 251 -10.05 3.62 -13.29
C MET A 251 -9.58 4.01 -14.70
N THR A 252 -10.12 3.35 -15.72
CA THR A 252 -9.88 3.73 -17.13
C THR A 252 -10.53 5.08 -17.44
N ASP A 253 -11.79 5.27 -17.03
CA ASP A 253 -12.51 6.56 -17.13
C ASP A 253 -11.75 7.69 -16.44
N ASP A 254 -11.28 7.48 -15.21
CA ASP A 254 -10.54 8.48 -14.44
C ASP A 254 -9.24 8.89 -15.17
N THR A 255 -8.50 7.91 -15.69
CA THR A 255 -7.26 8.18 -16.43
C THR A 255 -7.53 8.99 -17.70
N ILE A 256 -8.56 8.62 -18.47
CA ILE A 256 -8.94 9.34 -19.70
C ILE A 256 -9.52 10.72 -19.35
N GLY A 257 -10.30 10.82 -18.27
CA GLY A 257 -10.92 12.05 -17.78
C GLY A 257 -9.90 13.14 -17.48
N TRP A 258 -8.78 12.81 -16.85
CA TRP A 258 -7.69 13.77 -16.62
C TRP A 258 -7.03 14.26 -17.91
N ILE A 259 -6.87 13.37 -18.90
CA ILE A 259 -6.36 13.76 -20.21
C ILE A 259 -7.35 14.71 -20.88
N LEU A 260 -8.64 14.38 -20.90
CA LEU A 260 -9.68 15.23 -21.48
C LEU A 260 -9.75 16.59 -20.79
N LEU A 261 -9.72 16.62 -19.46
CA LEU A 261 -9.74 17.87 -18.69
C LEU A 261 -8.52 18.73 -18.98
N ALA A 262 -7.31 18.16 -19.00
CA ALA A 262 -6.10 18.92 -19.30
C ALA A 262 -6.16 19.58 -20.68
N VAL A 263 -6.74 18.90 -21.66
CA VAL A 263 -6.92 19.40 -23.02
C VAL A 263 -7.92 20.55 -23.06
N VAL A 264 -9.08 20.38 -22.44
CA VAL A 264 -10.15 21.37 -22.46
C VAL A 264 -9.80 22.60 -21.60
N ALA A 265 -9.13 22.40 -20.46
CA ALA A 265 -8.62 23.49 -19.64
C ALA A 265 -7.50 24.28 -20.33
N GLY A 266 -6.63 23.60 -21.09
CA GLY A 266 -5.61 24.26 -21.92
C GLY A 266 -6.22 25.16 -22.99
N LEU A 267 -7.27 24.69 -23.68
CA LEU A 267 -8.02 25.45 -24.67
C LEU A 267 -8.68 26.72 -24.10
N ALA A 268 -9.19 26.64 -22.86
CA ALA A 268 -9.84 27.78 -22.22
C ALA A 268 -8.88 28.94 -21.90
N LYS A 269 -7.61 28.64 -21.57
CA LYS A 269 -6.62 29.68 -21.22
C LYS A 269 -6.19 30.54 -22.42
N THR A 270 -6.22 29.99 -23.63
CA THR A 270 -5.72 30.70 -24.81
C THR A 270 -6.76 31.58 -25.48
N GLY A 271 -8.05 31.43 -25.16
CA GLY A 271 -9.17 32.25 -25.67
C GLY A 271 -9.44 32.15 -27.17
N VAL A 272 -8.48 31.62 -27.94
CA VAL A 272 -8.56 31.32 -29.37
C VAL A 272 -8.47 29.80 -29.50
N VAL A 273 -9.43 29.22 -30.22
CA VAL A 273 -9.41 27.80 -30.61
C VAL A 273 -8.39 27.63 -31.74
N ASP A 274 -7.11 27.79 -31.40
CA ASP A 274 -6.05 27.38 -32.29
C ASP A 274 -5.89 25.86 -32.17
N VAL A 275 -6.34 25.16 -33.22
CA VAL A 275 -6.24 23.69 -33.34
C VAL A 275 -4.82 23.22 -33.08
N VAL A 276 -3.80 24.02 -33.43
CA VAL A 276 -2.39 23.70 -33.18
C VAL A 276 -2.07 23.71 -31.69
N THR A 277 -2.60 24.66 -30.93
CA THR A 277 -2.39 24.73 -29.48
C THR A 277 -3.14 23.63 -28.73
N ALA A 278 -4.37 23.31 -29.15
CA ALA A 278 -5.12 22.16 -28.65
C ALA A 278 -4.35 20.85 -28.86
N LEU A 279 -3.84 20.65 -30.08
CA LEU A 279 -3.10 19.44 -30.46
C LEU A 279 -1.74 19.38 -29.75
N LYS A 280 -1.10 20.52 -29.48
CA LYS A 280 0.10 20.60 -28.64
C LYS A 280 -0.18 20.22 -27.18
N SER A 281 -1.29 20.65 -26.58
CA SER A 281 -1.65 20.25 -25.22
C SER A 281 -2.01 18.76 -25.13
N ILE A 282 -2.79 18.24 -26.08
CA ILE A 282 -3.09 16.79 -26.20
C ILE A 282 -1.79 16.01 -26.37
N GLY A 283 -0.97 16.40 -27.36
CA GLY A 283 0.30 15.76 -27.68
C GLY A 283 1.25 15.81 -26.49
N GLY A 284 1.34 16.95 -25.79
CA GLY A 284 2.11 17.14 -24.58
C GLY A 284 1.69 16.20 -23.46
N ALA A 285 0.39 16.08 -23.19
CA ALA A 285 -0.14 15.15 -22.18
C ALA A 285 0.13 13.68 -22.54
N VAL A 286 -0.06 13.28 -23.79
CA VAL A 286 0.20 11.91 -24.27
C VAL A 286 1.70 11.60 -24.22
N VAL A 287 2.56 12.51 -24.69
CA VAL A 287 4.02 12.36 -24.63
C VAL A 287 4.51 12.30 -23.19
N PHE A 288 3.99 13.17 -22.32
CA PHE A 288 4.27 13.14 -20.89
C PHE A 288 3.90 11.79 -20.27
N MET A 289 2.68 11.29 -20.52
CA MET A 289 2.24 9.99 -20.02
C MET A 289 3.13 8.85 -20.54
N LEU A 290 3.44 8.84 -21.84
CA LEU A 290 4.29 7.83 -22.45
C LEU A 290 5.70 7.87 -21.84
N PHE A 291 6.28 9.06 -21.66
CA PHE A 291 7.58 9.24 -21.00
C PHE A 291 7.53 8.80 -19.54
N ALA A 292 6.48 9.17 -18.80
CA ALA A 292 6.32 8.82 -17.39
C ALA A 292 6.20 7.31 -17.20
N PHE A 293 5.43 6.60 -18.03
CA PHE A 293 5.29 5.14 -17.92
C PHE A 293 6.49 4.35 -18.48
N THR A 294 7.24 4.90 -19.44
CA THR A 294 8.40 4.20 -20.02
C THR A 294 9.70 4.48 -19.27
N LEU A 295 10.03 5.75 -19.05
CA LEU A 295 11.27 6.19 -18.41
C LEU A 295 11.06 6.59 -16.94
N GLY A 296 9.91 7.18 -16.61
CA GLY A 296 9.57 7.54 -15.23
C GLY A 296 9.37 6.34 -14.32
N ALA A 297 8.68 5.29 -14.78
CA ALA A 297 8.43 4.07 -13.99
C ALA A 297 9.72 3.39 -13.47
N PRO A 298 10.73 3.06 -14.32
CA PRO A 298 11.97 2.50 -13.84
C PRO A 298 12.79 3.49 -13.02
N LEU A 299 12.70 4.80 -13.30
CA LEU A 299 13.38 5.84 -12.52
C LEU A 299 12.82 5.89 -11.08
N ILE A 300 11.51 6.01 -10.93
CA ILE A 300 10.83 6.05 -9.63
C ILE A 300 11.11 4.76 -8.86
N ALA A 301 11.02 3.59 -9.50
CA ALA A 301 11.35 2.32 -8.86
C ALA A 301 12.81 2.26 -8.34
N ARG A 302 13.78 2.80 -9.10
CA ARG A 302 15.19 2.87 -8.67
C ARG A 302 15.40 3.86 -7.53
N VAL A 303 14.77 5.04 -7.59
CA VAL A 303 14.88 6.05 -6.53
C VAL A 303 14.26 5.53 -5.24
N MET A 304 13.06 4.92 -5.31
CA MET A 304 12.39 4.30 -4.17
C MET A 304 13.25 3.20 -3.53
N ALA A 305 13.82 2.31 -4.36
CA ALA A 305 14.70 1.24 -3.89
C ALA A 305 15.99 1.76 -3.24
N THR A 306 16.50 2.92 -3.70
CA THR A 306 17.70 3.56 -3.16
C THR A 306 17.42 4.21 -1.81
N VAL A 307 16.29 4.91 -1.68
CA VAL A 307 15.87 5.54 -0.43
C VAL A 307 15.56 4.48 0.64
N ASP A 308 14.85 3.41 0.28
CA ASP A 308 14.58 2.29 1.21
C ASP A 308 15.87 1.58 1.65
N LYS A 309 16.89 1.48 0.78
CA LYS A 309 18.20 0.90 1.14
C LYS A 309 19.03 1.79 2.06
N ARG A 310 19.08 3.10 1.79
CA ARG A 310 20.01 4.02 2.49
C ARG A 310 19.45 4.59 3.78
N PHE A 311 18.18 4.98 3.76
CA PHE A 311 17.52 5.65 4.88
C PHE A 311 16.52 4.71 5.56
N GLY A 312 15.77 3.94 4.77
CA GLY A 312 14.69 3.09 5.27
C GLY A 312 13.54 3.89 5.89
N GLY A 313 12.47 3.18 6.26
CA GLY A 313 11.32 3.77 6.97
C GLY A 313 10.26 4.40 6.07
N SER A 314 9.03 4.46 6.59
CA SER A 314 7.86 5.02 5.91
C SER A 314 7.97 6.54 5.69
N GLY A 315 8.52 7.28 6.66
CA GLY A 315 8.66 8.74 6.56
C GLY A 315 9.54 9.20 5.39
N SER A 316 10.64 8.50 5.09
CA SER A 316 11.53 8.86 3.98
C SER A 316 10.88 8.62 2.62
N GLN A 317 10.13 7.52 2.48
CA GLN A 317 9.35 7.22 1.28
C GLN A 317 8.18 8.20 1.08
N MET A 318 7.48 8.57 2.16
CA MET A 318 6.39 9.55 2.10
C MET A 318 6.89 10.91 1.58
N SER A 319 7.97 11.43 2.15
CA SER A 319 8.58 12.69 1.71
C SER A 319 9.05 12.62 0.26
N LEU A 320 9.59 11.48 -0.17
CA LEU A 320 9.99 11.26 -1.57
C LEU A 320 8.79 11.30 -2.53
N VAL A 321 7.71 10.60 -2.21
CA VAL A 321 6.49 10.59 -3.04
C VAL A 321 5.92 12.00 -3.17
N LEU A 322 5.82 12.74 -2.06
CA LEU A 322 5.33 14.12 -2.07
C LEU A 322 6.24 15.04 -2.88
N ALA A 323 7.56 14.96 -2.69
CA ALA A 323 8.51 15.78 -3.44
C ALA A 323 8.44 15.50 -4.95
N LEU A 324 8.37 14.22 -5.35
CA LEU A 324 8.22 13.83 -6.75
C LEU A 324 6.87 14.30 -7.31
N ALA A 325 5.79 14.16 -6.56
CA ALA A 325 4.46 14.57 -6.99
C ALA A 325 4.38 16.07 -7.22
N PHE A 326 4.89 16.89 -6.30
CA PHE A 326 4.93 18.35 -6.47
C PHE A 326 5.87 18.77 -7.60
N ALA A 327 7.05 18.17 -7.73
CA ALA A 327 7.98 18.47 -8.82
C ALA A 327 7.35 18.15 -10.19
N THR A 328 6.66 17.01 -10.31
CA THR A 328 6.00 16.60 -11.55
C THR A 328 4.74 17.43 -11.82
N ALA A 329 4.00 17.84 -10.78
CA ALA A 329 2.89 18.77 -10.90
C ALA A 329 3.36 20.14 -11.41
N ALA A 330 4.47 20.67 -10.90
CA ALA A 330 5.07 21.90 -11.40
C ALA A 330 5.56 21.76 -12.86
N LEU A 331 6.21 20.64 -13.20
CA LEU A 331 6.66 20.37 -14.56
C LEU A 331 5.48 20.31 -15.56
N THR A 332 4.41 19.60 -15.20
CA THR A 332 3.22 19.51 -16.06
C THR A 332 2.52 20.86 -16.20
N HIS A 333 2.45 21.66 -15.13
CA HIS A 333 1.94 23.03 -15.19
C HIS A 333 2.73 23.91 -16.17
N GLU A 334 4.05 23.85 -16.12
CA GLU A 334 4.94 24.61 -17.03
C GLU A 334 4.78 24.17 -18.50
N MET A 335 4.50 22.88 -18.73
CA MET A 335 4.23 22.35 -20.07
C MET A 335 2.87 22.78 -20.64
N GLY A 336 2.09 23.60 -19.92
CA GLY A 336 0.73 23.99 -20.31
C GLY A 336 -0.30 22.85 -20.14
N ILE A 337 0.04 21.85 -19.33
CA ILE A 337 -0.84 20.74 -18.94
C ILE A 337 -1.36 21.03 -17.51
N GLU A 338 -2.49 20.45 -17.13
CA GLU A 338 -2.99 20.61 -15.77
C GLU A 338 -2.07 19.94 -14.74
N ALA A 339 -1.67 20.68 -13.70
CA ALA A 339 -0.69 20.25 -12.68
C ALA A 339 -1.10 18.94 -11.98
N VAL A 340 -2.40 18.72 -11.88
CA VAL A 340 -3.03 17.57 -11.26
C VAL A 340 -2.64 16.25 -11.94
N LEU A 341 -2.41 16.26 -13.27
CA LEU A 341 -2.00 15.07 -14.03
C LEU A 341 -0.62 14.56 -13.57
N GLY A 342 0.31 15.47 -13.28
CA GLY A 342 1.66 15.12 -12.81
C GLY A 342 1.63 14.41 -11.45
N ALA A 343 0.86 14.96 -10.49
CA ALA A 343 0.69 14.37 -9.16
C ALA A 343 0.02 12.99 -9.21
N PHE A 344 -1.04 12.85 -10.00
CA PHE A 344 -1.72 11.57 -10.25
C PHE A 344 -0.76 10.52 -10.83
N THR A 345 0.02 10.89 -11.84
CA THR A 345 0.97 9.99 -12.50
C THR A 345 2.03 9.49 -11.53
N VAL A 346 2.58 10.35 -10.67
CA VAL A 346 3.51 9.92 -9.62
C VAL A 346 2.85 8.95 -8.65
N GLY A 347 1.58 9.17 -8.28
CA GLY A 347 0.81 8.23 -7.46
C GLY A 347 0.78 6.82 -8.08
N ILE A 348 0.44 6.71 -9.37
CA ILE A 348 0.41 5.42 -10.09
C ILE A 348 1.78 4.74 -10.08
N LEU A 349 2.82 5.50 -10.45
CA LEU A 349 4.17 4.96 -10.58
C LEU A 349 4.78 4.57 -9.24
N ALA A 350 4.49 5.33 -8.18
CA ALA A 350 4.92 5.00 -6.82
C ALA A 350 4.20 3.76 -6.29
N GLY A 351 2.89 3.64 -6.50
CA GLY A 351 2.09 2.49 -6.06
C GLY A 351 2.52 1.16 -6.70
N GLN A 352 3.13 1.22 -7.88
CA GLN A 352 3.66 0.05 -8.60
C GLN A 352 5.13 -0.25 -8.33
N ALA A 353 5.83 0.63 -7.62
CA ALA A 353 7.24 0.41 -7.33
C ALA A 353 7.39 -0.82 -6.41
N PRO A 354 8.24 -1.82 -6.73
CA PRO A 354 8.34 -3.08 -5.97
C PRO A 354 8.70 -2.95 -4.48
N ARG A 355 9.20 -1.78 -4.05
CA ARG A 355 9.64 -1.51 -2.68
C ARG A 355 8.84 -0.38 -2.03
N PHE A 356 7.68 -0.07 -2.58
CA PHE A 356 6.75 0.86 -1.96
C PHE A 356 6.10 0.23 -0.72
N ARG A 357 6.12 0.94 0.41
CA ARG A 357 5.54 0.47 1.67
C ARG A 357 4.05 0.83 1.74
N HIS A 358 3.18 -0.15 1.98
CA HIS A 358 1.74 0.09 2.13
C HIS A 358 1.38 1.08 3.25
N GLU A 359 2.19 1.15 4.31
CA GLU A 359 2.06 2.15 5.39
C GLU A 359 2.06 3.60 4.86
N VAL A 360 2.83 3.87 3.80
CA VAL A 360 2.94 5.20 3.20
C VAL A 360 1.64 5.58 2.50
N ALA A 361 1.07 4.67 1.70
CA ALA A 361 -0.24 4.88 1.07
C ALA A 361 -1.31 5.11 2.13
N HIS A 362 -1.36 4.28 3.16
CA HIS A 362 -2.35 4.42 4.23
C HIS A 362 -2.21 5.76 4.97
N THR A 363 -0.97 6.20 5.24
CA THR A 363 -0.74 7.50 5.91
C THR A 363 -1.16 8.66 5.02
N LEU A 364 -0.84 8.63 3.72
CA LEU A 364 -1.26 9.65 2.75
C LEU A 364 -2.79 9.69 2.64
N GLU A 365 -3.43 8.54 2.54
CA GLU A 365 -4.89 8.40 2.50
C GLU A 365 -5.52 8.99 3.77
N LEU A 366 -5.00 8.67 4.95
CA LEU A 366 -5.50 9.18 6.22
C LEU A 366 -5.41 10.71 6.33
N VAL A 367 -4.25 11.29 5.99
CA VAL A 367 -4.07 12.76 6.01
C VAL A 367 -5.01 13.42 4.99
N THR A 368 -5.12 12.83 3.81
CA THR A 368 -5.96 13.37 2.74
C THR A 368 -7.44 13.33 3.14
N ALA A 369 -7.96 12.16 3.54
CA ALA A 369 -9.36 11.96 3.87
C ALA A 369 -9.79 12.64 5.19
N SER A 370 -8.87 12.86 6.12
CA SER A 370 -9.20 13.45 7.43
C SER A 370 -9.00 14.96 7.51
N PHE A 371 -8.20 15.54 6.61
CA PHE A 371 -7.85 16.96 6.65
C PHE A 371 -8.01 17.66 5.30
N LEU A 372 -7.25 17.27 4.28
CA LEU A 372 -7.12 18.05 3.05
C LEU A 372 -8.35 17.95 2.12
N ALA A 373 -8.88 16.75 1.91
CA ALA A 373 -10.04 16.52 1.05
C ALA A 373 -11.32 17.18 1.61
N PRO A 374 -11.64 17.07 2.92
CA PRO A 374 -12.79 17.78 3.49
C PRO A 374 -12.74 19.29 3.29
N ILE A 375 -11.55 19.92 3.41
CA ILE A 375 -11.37 21.35 3.16
C ILE A 375 -11.59 21.68 1.69
N PHE A 376 -11.04 20.89 0.77
CA PHE A 376 -11.27 21.05 -0.66
C PHE A 376 -12.76 20.99 -1.01
N PHE A 377 -13.48 19.95 -0.59
CA PHE A 377 -14.89 19.78 -0.92
C PHE A 377 -15.77 20.86 -0.28
N ALA A 378 -15.51 21.22 0.98
CA ALA A 378 -16.25 22.29 1.63
C ALA A 378 -15.97 23.65 0.95
N SER A 379 -14.72 23.93 0.58
CA SER A 379 -14.36 25.14 -0.17
C SER A 379 -15.07 25.21 -1.54
N ALA A 380 -15.16 24.09 -2.26
CA ALA A 380 -15.95 23.98 -3.47
C ALA A 380 -17.45 24.27 -3.19
N GLY A 381 -18.00 23.66 -2.15
CA GLY A 381 -19.41 23.84 -1.77
C GLY A 381 -19.78 25.29 -1.40
N VAL A 382 -18.84 26.07 -0.84
CA VAL A 382 -19.07 27.51 -0.52
C VAL A 382 -19.41 28.33 -1.78
N LYS A 383 -18.95 27.90 -2.96
CA LYS A 383 -19.23 28.59 -4.23
C LYS A 383 -20.59 28.26 -4.83
N VAL A 384 -21.30 27.28 -4.27
CA VAL A 384 -22.63 26.86 -4.75
C VAL A 384 -23.68 27.86 -4.29
N ASP A 385 -24.54 28.28 -5.22
CA ASP A 385 -25.64 29.20 -4.99
C ASP A 385 -27.00 28.52 -5.23
N LEU A 386 -27.62 28.02 -4.17
CA LEU A 386 -28.93 27.36 -4.20
C LEU A 386 -30.07 28.36 -4.45
N MET A 387 -29.89 29.65 -4.16
CA MET A 387 -30.94 30.63 -4.42
C MET A 387 -31.12 30.83 -5.92
N ARG A 388 -30.02 30.83 -6.68
CA ARG A 388 -30.07 30.84 -8.15
C ARG A 388 -30.63 29.55 -8.71
N LEU A 389 -30.33 28.40 -8.10
CA LEU A 389 -30.91 27.11 -8.50
C LEU A 389 -32.40 27.00 -8.21
N ALA A 390 -32.93 27.79 -7.27
CA ALA A 390 -34.36 27.82 -6.97
C ALA A 390 -35.18 28.59 -8.01
N ASP A 391 -34.52 29.38 -8.87
CA ASP A 391 -35.16 29.97 -10.04
C ASP A 391 -35.74 28.84 -10.93
N PRO A 392 -37.05 28.88 -11.29
CA PRO A 392 -37.68 27.83 -12.10
C PRO A 392 -36.96 27.52 -13.41
N ASP A 393 -36.36 28.51 -14.07
CA ASP A 393 -35.68 28.32 -15.35
C ASP A 393 -34.36 27.55 -15.13
N VAL A 394 -33.57 27.97 -14.14
CA VAL A 394 -32.30 27.34 -13.77
C VAL A 394 -32.55 25.92 -13.23
N ALA A 395 -33.59 25.73 -12.41
CA ALA A 395 -34.01 24.44 -11.89
C ALA A 395 -34.40 23.47 -13.03
N THR A 396 -35.12 23.96 -14.03
CA THR A 396 -35.51 23.18 -15.21
C THR A 396 -34.28 22.75 -16.01
N VAL A 397 -33.34 23.67 -16.27
CA VAL A 397 -32.06 23.34 -16.92
C VAL A 397 -31.29 22.32 -16.08
N GLY A 398 -31.21 22.51 -14.77
CA GLY A 398 -30.57 21.57 -13.85
C GLY A 398 -31.17 20.16 -13.91
N ALA A 399 -32.50 20.04 -13.95
CA ALA A 399 -33.19 18.77 -14.09
C ALA A 399 -32.92 18.10 -15.45
N ILE A 400 -32.86 18.88 -16.54
CA ILE A 400 -32.49 18.40 -17.88
C ILE A 400 -31.05 17.89 -17.88
N VAL A 401 -30.10 18.65 -17.32
CA VAL A 401 -28.68 18.26 -17.21
C VAL A 401 -28.55 16.97 -16.41
N LEU A 402 -29.25 16.84 -15.28
CA LEU A 402 -29.26 15.62 -14.46
C LEU A 402 -29.84 14.41 -15.23
N GLY A 403 -30.94 14.62 -15.96
CA GLY A 403 -31.55 13.58 -16.79
C GLY A 403 -30.61 13.09 -17.89
N ILE A 404 -29.98 14.01 -18.62
CA ILE A 404 -29.00 13.71 -19.68
C ILE A 404 -27.77 13.02 -19.09
N ALA A 405 -27.28 13.51 -17.95
CA ALA A 405 -26.16 12.92 -17.23
C ALA A 405 -26.40 11.44 -16.91
N CYS A 406 -27.54 11.15 -16.27
CA CYS A 406 -27.90 9.78 -15.91
C CYS A 406 -28.12 8.94 -17.16
N PHE A 407 -28.93 9.42 -18.11
CA PHE A 407 -29.24 8.67 -19.32
C PHE A 407 -28.00 8.36 -20.16
N GLY A 408 -27.17 9.36 -20.44
CA GLY A 408 -25.95 9.22 -21.23
C GLY A 408 -24.98 8.22 -20.60
N LYS A 409 -24.79 8.27 -19.28
CA LYS A 409 -23.89 7.35 -18.57
C LYS A 409 -24.43 5.92 -18.56
N PHE A 410 -25.71 5.74 -18.23
CA PHE A 410 -26.34 4.42 -18.23
C PHE A 410 -26.33 3.77 -19.62
N VAL A 411 -26.74 4.51 -20.65
CA VAL A 411 -26.80 4.00 -22.03
C VAL A 411 -25.38 3.73 -22.55
N GLY A 412 -24.44 4.63 -22.32
CA GLY A 412 -23.05 4.46 -22.72
C GLY A 412 -22.41 3.19 -22.17
N CYS A 413 -22.50 2.99 -20.84
CA CYS A 413 -21.97 1.80 -20.20
C CYS A 413 -22.74 0.53 -20.63
N TYR A 414 -24.07 0.61 -20.79
CA TYR A 414 -24.89 -0.51 -21.24
C TYR A 414 -24.51 -0.98 -22.65
N LEU A 415 -24.31 -0.04 -23.59
CA LEU A 415 -23.91 -0.33 -24.96
C LEU A 415 -22.49 -0.89 -25.01
N GLY A 416 -21.54 -0.27 -24.32
CA GLY A 416 -20.15 -0.76 -24.25
C GLY A 416 -20.06 -2.18 -23.68
N ALA A 417 -20.85 -2.46 -22.65
CA ALA A 417 -20.95 -3.79 -22.05
C ALA A 417 -21.69 -4.81 -22.94
N TRP A 418 -22.69 -4.37 -23.71
CA TRP A 418 -23.46 -5.22 -24.63
C TRP A 418 -22.59 -5.77 -25.76
N VAL A 419 -21.72 -4.94 -26.34
CA VAL A 419 -20.75 -5.36 -27.37
C VAL A 419 -19.79 -6.45 -26.84
N CYS A 420 -19.61 -6.53 -25.52
CA CYS A 420 -18.77 -7.53 -24.87
C CYS A 420 -19.52 -8.81 -24.45
N GLY A 421 -20.82 -8.96 -24.78
CA GLY A 421 -21.60 -10.16 -24.46
C GLY A 421 -21.99 -10.30 -22.98
N ILE A 422 -21.98 -9.20 -22.21
CA ILE A 422 -22.30 -9.21 -20.77
C ILE A 422 -23.81 -9.36 -20.54
N SER A 423 -24.22 -10.05 -19.46
CA SER A 423 -25.63 -10.29 -19.17
C SER A 423 -26.40 -8.99 -18.87
N HIS A 424 -27.72 -8.98 -19.04
CA HIS A 424 -28.53 -7.76 -18.87
C HIS A 424 -28.40 -7.12 -17.47
N TRP A 425 -28.44 -7.94 -16.40
CA TRP A 425 -28.32 -7.44 -15.03
C TRP A 425 -26.92 -6.93 -14.70
N GLU A 426 -25.87 -7.54 -15.27
CA GLU A 426 -24.50 -7.04 -15.15
C GLU A 426 -24.32 -5.71 -15.91
N ARG A 427 -24.93 -5.56 -17.08
CA ARG A 427 -24.94 -4.29 -17.83
C ARG A 427 -25.62 -3.17 -17.05
N LEU A 428 -26.76 -3.44 -16.43
CA LEU A 428 -27.44 -2.48 -15.56
C LEU A 428 -26.63 -2.15 -14.31
N ALA A 429 -25.92 -3.14 -13.73
CA ALA A 429 -25.02 -2.90 -12.60
C ALA A 429 -23.83 -2.04 -13.00
N LEU A 430 -23.26 -2.24 -14.20
CA LEU A 430 -22.21 -1.38 -14.74
C LEU A 430 -22.71 0.07 -14.88
N GLY A 431 -23.85 0.29 -15.52
CA GLY A 431 -24.44 1.63 -15.63
C GLY A 431 -24.72 2.26 -14.26
N SER A 432 -25.27 1.50 -13.32
CA SER A 432 -25.57 1.98 -11.96
C SER A 432 -24.34 2.35 -11.16
N GLY A 433 -23.26 1.56 -11.28
CA GLY A 433 -22.00 1.83 -10.60
C GLY A 433 -21.27 3.01 -11.23
N MET A 434 -21.19 3.06 -12.55
CA MET A 434 -20.49 4.12 -13.29
C MET A 434 -21.25 5.46 -13.26
N ASN A 435 -22.52 5.47 -12.87
CA ASN A 435 -23.27 6.71 -12.60
C ASN A 435 -22.89 7.36 -11.26
N ALA A 436 -22.00 6.77 -10.46
CA ALA A 436 -21.43 7.47 -9.32
C ALA A 436 -20.43 8.51 -9.81
N ARG A 437 -20.85 9.78 -9.79
CA ARG A 437 -19.92 10.90 -9.93
C ARG A 437 -19.45 11.37 -8.55
N GLY A 438 -18.79 12.51 -8.47
CA GLY A 438 -18.25 12.99 -7.20
C GLY A 438 -17.02 13.85 -7.41
N ALA A 439 -15.93 13.46 -6.75
CA ALA A 439 -14.77 14.33 -6.57
C ALA A 439 -14.21 14.92 -7.87
N MET A 440 -14.03 14.09 -8.90
CA MET A 440 -13.46 14.54 -10.17
C MET A 440 -14.36 15.52 -10.90
N GLU A 441 -15.69 15.30 -10.93
CA GLU A 441 -16.65 16.22 -11.54
C GLU A 441 -16.65 17.59 -10.84
N ILE A 442 -16.51 17.60 -9.51
CA ILE A 442 -16.39 18.84 -8.71
C ILE A 442 -15.09 19.60 -9.04
N ILE A 443 -13.98 18.88 -9.26
CA ILE A 443 -12.70 19.49 -9.66
C ILE A 443 -12.85 20.13 -11.05
N VAL A 444 -13.43 19.40 -12.02
CA VAL A 444 -13.71 19.91 -13.37
C VAL A 444 -14.56 21.18 -13.30
N ALA A 445 -15.65 21.15 -12.52
CA ALA A 445 -16.52 22.31 -12.34
C ALA A 445 -15.78 23.50 -11.71
N THR A 446 -14.94 23.24 -10.70
CA THR A 446 -14.19 24.28 -9.99
C THR A 446 -13.14 24.93 -10.90
N ILE A 447 -12.47 24.13 -11.74
CA ILE A 447 -11.54 24.62 -12.77
C ILE A 447 -12.29 25.43 -13.82
N GLY A 448 -13.42 24.92 -14.33
CA GLY A 448 -14.26 25.61 -15.31
C GLY A 448 -14.75 26.97 -14.81
N LEU A 449 -15.18 27.07 -13.55
CA LEU A 449 -15.56 28.34 -12.92
C LEU A 449 -14.35 29.27 -12.76
N SER A 450 -13.19 28.74 -12.35
CA SER A 450 -11.98 29.53 -12.14
C SER A 450 -11.37 30.07 -13.44
N LEU A 451 -11.54 29.36 -14.56
CA LEU A 451 -11.16 29.81 -15.91
C LEU A 451 -12.21 30.73 -16.55
N GLY A 452 -13.32 31.01 -15.87
CA GLY A 452 -14.41 31.82 -16.42
C GLY A 452 -15.17 31.15 -17.56
N VAL A 453 -15.07 29.82 -17.69
CA VAL A 453 -15.83 29.04 -18.69
C VAL A 453 -17.24 28.76 -18.20
N LEU A 454 -17.38 28.39 -16.93
CA LEU A 454 -18.68 28.13 -16.31
C LEU A 454 -19.18 29.36 -15.55
N SER A 455 -20.45 29.70 -15.72
CA SER A 455 -21.17 30.62 -14.86
C SER A 455 -21.40 30.00 -13.46
N VAL A 456 -21.77 30.81 -12.47
CA VAL A 456 -22.05 30.31 -11.10
C VAL A 456 -23.27 29.40 -11.10
N GLU A 457 -24.23 29.67 -11.97
CA GLU A 457 -25.43 28.86 -12.20
C GLU A 457 -25.05 27.49 -12.74
N MET A 458 -24.26 27.42 -13.81
CA MET A 458 -23.82 26.15 -14.40
C MET A 458 -22.88 25.39 -13.47
N TYR A 459 -21.99 26.08 -12.75
CA TYR A 459 -21.18 25.48 -11.70
C TYR A 459 -22.06 24.79 -10.65
N SER A 460 -23.06 25.51 -10.14
CA SER A 460 -23.97 25.00 -9.11
C SER A 460 -24.82 23.83 -9.63
N ILE A 461 -25.25 23.87 -10.89
CA ILE A 461 -25.93 22.74 -11.57
C ILE A 461 -25.01 21.51 -11.64
N VAL A 462 -23.78 21.65 -12.13
CA VAL A 462 -22.84 20.51 -12.26
C VAL A 462 -22.52 19.91 -10.88
N VAL A 463 -22.33 20.74 -9.86
CA VAL A 463 -22.12 20.27 -8.49
C VAL A 463 -23.37 19.56 -7.94
N MET A 464 -24.57 20.07 -8.21
CA MET A 464 -25.82 19.40 -7.85
C MET A 464 -25.98 18.04 -8.54
N VAL A 465 -25.60 17.93 -9.82
CA VAL A 465 -25.56 16.66 -10.54
C VAL A 465 -24.58 15.68 -9.89
N ALA A 466 -23.39 16.14 -9.49
CA ALA A 466 -22.41 15.32 -8.78
C ALA A 466 -22.98 14.76 -7.46
N ILE A 467 -23.68 15.59 -6.68
CA ILE A 467 -24.34 15.18 -5.43
C ILE A 467 -25.46 14.17 -5.72
N ALA A 468 -26.40 14.51 -6.61
CA ALA A 468 -27.57 13.71 -6.87
C ALA A 468 -27.20 12.32 -7.41
N THR A 469 -26.29 12.26 -8.38
CA THR A 469 -25.83 10.99 -8.96
C THR A 469 -25.05 10.15 -7.96
N SER A 470 -24.24 10.76 -7.08
CA SER A 470 -23.56 10.08 -5.97
C SER A 470 -24.53 9.45 -4.97
N LEU A 471 -25.64 10.13 -4.66
CA LEU A 471 -26.68 9.62 -3.76
C LEU A 471 -27.51 8.49 -4.40
N MET A 472 -27.71 8.56 -5.72
CA MET A 472 -28.44 7.56 -6.50
C MET A 472 -27.64 6.26 -6.70
N ALA A 473 -26.33 6.34 -6.89
CA ALA A 473 -25.53 5.17 -7.29
C ALA A 473 -25.55 4.01 -6.26
N PRO A 474 -25.35 4.21 -4.94
CA PRO A 474 -25.37 3.12 -3.96
C PRO A 474 -26.67 2.29 -3.94
N PRO A 475 -27.89 2.89 -3.85
CA PRO A 475 -29.12 2.11 -3.85
C PRO A 475 -29.38 1.42 -5.20
N LEU A 476 -29.12 2.08 -6.33
CA LEU A 476 -29.30 1.47 -7.66
C LEU A 476 -28.35 0.28 -7.84
N LEU A 477 -27.07 0.46 -7.51
CA LEU A 477 -26.07 -0.59 -7.65
C LEU A 477 -26.39 -1.79 -6.75
N ARG A 478 -26.85 -1.55 -5.51
CA ARG A 478 -27.31 -2.61 -4.60
C ARG A 478 -28.48 -3.41 -5.20
N TYR A 479 -29.46 -2.71 -5.78
CA TYR A 479 -30.61 -3.35 -6.40
C TYR A 479 -30.19 -4.21 -7.59
N THR A 480 -29.42 -3.67 -8.53
CA THR A 480 -28.99 -4.40 -9.73
C THR A 480 -28.09 -5.58 -9.40
N LEU A 481 -27.14 -5.42 -8.46
CA LEU A 481 -26.23 -6.49 -8.07
C LEU A 481 -26.94 -7.64 -7.34
N SER A 482 -28.06 -7.38 -6.66
CA SER A 482 -28.86 -8.46 -6.04
C SER A 482 -29.42 -9.45 -7.06
N LYS A 483 -29.53 -9.06 -8.34
CA LYS A 483 -30.02 -9.88 -9.45
C LYS A 483 -28.88 -10.56 -10.23
N VAL A 484 -27.62 -10.20 -9.97
CA VAL A 484 -26.44 -10.79 -10.64
C VAL A 484 -26.06 -12.10 -9.94
N LYS A 485 -26.27 -13.22 -10.65
CA LYS A 485 -25.86 -14.56 -10.18
C LYS A 485 -24.35 -14.71 -10.27
N MET A 486 -23.75 -15.33 -9.26
CA MET A 486 -22.33 -15.67 -9.24
C MET A 486 -22.10 -16.91 -10.10
N GLY A 487 -21.11 -16.88 -10.99
CA GLY A 487 -20.73 -18.04 -11.79
C GLY A 487 -20.04 -19.11 -10.94
N GLU A 488 -20.11 -20.39 -11.34
CA GLU A 488 -19.45 -21.48 -10.61
C GLU A 488 -17.91 -21.32 -10.56
N SER A 489 -17.32 -20.83 -11.64
CA SER A 489 -15.88 -20.55 -11.73
C SER A 489 -15.46 -19.42 -10.78
N GLU A 490 -16.29 -18.38 -10.69
CA GLU A 490 -16.10 -17.26 -9.75
C GLU A 490 -16.20 -17.73 -8.30
N ALA A 491 -17.21 -18.55 -7.98
CA ALA A 491 -17.39 -19.11 -6.65
C ALA A 491 -16.18 -19.97 -6.22
N LYS A 492 -15.70 -20.87 -7.10
CA LYS A 492 -14.50 -21.67 -6.85
C LYS A 492 -13.26 -20.80 -6.65
N ARG A 493 -13.07 -19.76 -7.46
CA ARG A 493 -11.95 -18.82 -7.29
C ARG A 493 -12.01 -18.10 -5.94
N LEU A 494 -13.17 -17.56 -5.56
CA LEU A 494 -13.35 -16.86 -4.30
C LEU A 494 -13.14 -17.77 -3.09
N GLU A 495 -13.53 -19.04 -3.17
CA GLU A 495 -13.23 -20.03 -2.14
C GLU A 495 -11.71 -20.26 -2.03
N MET A 496 -11.01 -20.44 -3.15
CA MET A 496 -9.55 -20.59 -3.17
C MET A 496 -8.81 -19.35 -2.66
N GLU A 497 -9.28 -18.15 -3.00
CA GLU A 497 -8.76 -16.88 -2.47
C GLU A 497 -9.01 -16.77 -0.96
N ALA A 498 -10.17 -17.16 -0.47
CA ALA A 498 -10.48 -17.17 0.97
C ALA A 498 -9.60 -18.16 1.73
N LEU A 499 -9.35 -19.34 1.16
CA LEU A 499 -8.41 -20.32 1.71
C LEU A 499 -6.99 -19.77 1.75
N ALA A 500 -6.53 -19.13 0.67
CA ALA A 500 -5.22 -18.49 0.62
C ALA A 500 -5.09 -17.35 1.64
N ALA A 501 -6.12 -16.52 1.78
CA ALA A 501 -6.16 -15.44 2.76
C ALA A 501 -6.18 -15.94 4.21
N SER A 502 -6.71 -17.14 4.47
CA SER A 502 -6.68 -17.77 5.79
C SER A 502 -5.39 -18.55 6.06
N SER A 503 -4.55 -18.79 5.04
CA SER A 503 -3.40 -19.66 5.16
C SER A 503 -2.17 -18.92 5.65
N PHE A 504 -1.64 -19.34 6.80
CA PHE A 504 -0.41 -18.78 7.35
C PHE A 504 0.75 -18.93 6.35
N ILE A 505 0.90 -20.11 5.75
CA ILE A 505 2.01 -20.42 4.86
C ILE A 505 1.97 -19.60 3.56
N ARG A 506 0.78 -19.35 3.00
CA ARG A 506 0.63 -18.56 1.76
C ARG A 506 0.82 -17.06 1.96
N GLN A 507 0.80 -16.58 3.19
CA GLN A 507 1.08 -15.18 3.51
C GLN A 507 2.58 -14.90 3.64
N VAL A 508 3.40 -15.93 3.91
CA VAL A 508 4.85 -15.77 4.11
C VAL A 508 5.55 -15.50 2.77
N ARG A 509 5.98 -14.27 2.57
CA ARG A 509 6.79 -13.76 1.46
C ARG A 509 8.22 -13.48 1.88
N ARG A 510 8.47 -13.05 3.12
CA ARG A 510 9.80 -12.66 3.60
C ARG A 510 10.23 -13.44 4.84
N VAL A 511 11.28 -14.24 4.67
CA VAL A 511 11.74 -15.18 5.69
C VAL A 511 13.14 -14.83 6.17
N LEU A 512 13.31 -14.79 7.49
CA LEU A 512 14.60 -14.70 8.14
C LEU A 512 15.06 -16.09 8.59
N MET A 513 16.00 -16.68 7.86
CA MET A 513 16.61 -17.95 8.25
C MET A 513 17.83 -17.70 9.12
N VAL A 514 17.78 -18.16 10.37
CA VAL A 514 18.87 -18.01 11.34
C VAL A 514 19.56 -19.36 11.54
N SER A 515 20.88 -19.36 11.35
CA SER A 515 21.72 -20.52 11.66
C SER A 515 22.83 -20.16 12.64
N ARG A 516 23.05 -21.08 13.59
CA ARG A 516 24.14 -21.02 14.58
C ARG A 516 25.24 -22.05 14.32
N ASN A 517 24.99 -23.02 13.45
CA ASN A 517 25.91 -24.12 13.17
C ASN A 517 25.79 -24.54 11.69
N ALA A 518 26.92 -24.84 11.05
CA ALA A 518 26.94 -25.29 9.66
C ALA A 518 26.18 -26.61 9.42
N HIS A 519 25.84 -27.35 10.47
CA HIS A 519 25.12 -28.63 10.41
C HIS A 519 23.62 -28.52 10.64
N SER A 520 23.08 -27.37 11.08
CA SER A 520 21.64 -27.20 11.38
C SER A 520 20.91 -26.42 10.29
N VAL A 521 21.45 -26.41 9.07
CA VAL A 521 21.02 -25.55 7.96
C VAL A 521 20.24 -26.32 6.91
N ASP A 522 20.64 -27.57 6.67
CA ASP A 522 20.29 -28.28 5.45
C ASP A 522 18.79 -28.61 5.40
N LEU A 523 18.19 -29.05 6.51
CA LEU A 523 16.75 -29.32 6.59
C LEU A 523 15.88 -28.05 6.55
N PRO A 524 16.11 -27.00 7.36
CA PRO A 524 15.31 -25.78 7.28
C PRO A 524 15.41 -25.08 5.92
N ALA A 525 16.58 -25.10 5.26
CA ALA A 525 16.70 -24.57 3.90
C ALA A 525 15.88 -25.37 2.88
N GLN A 526 15.81 -26.70 3.03
CA GLN A 526 15.00 -27.56 2.16
C GLN A 526 13.50 -27.42 2.41
N ILE A 527 13.08 -27.20 3.66
CA ILE A 527 11.69 -26.85 3.99
C ILE A 527 11.31 -25.54 3.27
N LEU A 528 12.16 -24.51 3.36
CA LEU A 528 11.97 -23.26 2.60
C LEU A 528 11.99 -23.49 1.08
N GLY A 529 12.81 -24.45 0.62
CA GLY A 529 12.71 -25.16 -0.66
C GLY A 529 11.31 -25.41 -1.12
N TYR A 530 10.65 -26.33 -0.43
CA TYR A 530 9.32 -26.78 -0.78
C TYR A 530 8.28 -25.66 -0.62
N LEU A 531 8.42 -24.78 0.38
CA LEU A 531 7.56 -23.61 0.53
C LEU A 531 7.66 -22.65 -0.66
N SER A 532 8.85 -22.46 -1.23
CA SER A 532 9.04 -21.55 -2.37
C SER A 532 8.42 -22.04 -3.69
N HIS A 533 7.99 -23.32 -3.78
CA HIS A 533 7.30 -23.83 -4.96
C HIS A 533 5.86 -23.31 -5.09
N GLU A 534 5.17 -23.07 -3.97
CA GLU A 534 3.82 -22.49 -3.99
C GLU A 534 3.87 -21.01 -4.35
N GLN A 535 4.81 -20.24 -3.76
CA GLN A 535 4.96 -18.80 -3.99
C GLN A 535 6.44 -18.36 -3.88
N PRO A 536 6.87 -17.30 -4.59
CA PRO A 536 8.22 -16.78 -4.45
C PRO A 536 8.45 -16.20 -3.05
N ILE A 537 9.43 -16.75 -2.33
CA ILE A 537 9.82 -16.31 -0.98
C ILE A 537 11.19 -15.62 -1.07
N GLU A 538 11.29 -14.41 -0.52
CA GLU A 538 12.56 -13.72 -0.29
C GLU A 538 13.16 -14.22 1.03
N VAL A 539 14.30 -14.90 0.94
CA VAL A 539 15.00 -15.46 2.11
C VAL A 539 16.23 -14.62 2.42
N THR A 540 16.28 -14.05 3.62
CA THR A 540 17.52 -13.53 4.20
C THR A 540 18.10 -14.58 5.13
N ALA A 541 19.28 -15.09 4.81
CA ALA A 541 19.98 -16.03 5.67
C ALA A 541 21.02 -15.31 6.54
N VAL A 542 20.87 -15.46 7.84
CA VAL A 542 21.76 -14.92 8.87
C VAL A 542 22.55 -16.06 9.51
N TYR A 543 23.87 -15.94 9.45
CA TYR A 543 24.75 -16.72 10.31
C TYR A 543 25.15 -15.89 11.52
N ALA A 544 24.66 -16.28 12.70
CA ALA A 544 24.88 -15.55 13.96
C ALA A 544 25.93 -16.28 14.81
N CYS A 545 27.11 -15.66 14.99
CA CYS A 545 28.20 -16.22 15.79
C CYS A 545 28.59 -15.27 16.92
N PRO A 546 28.75 -15.76 18.17
CA PRO A 546 29.26 -14.94 19.26
C PRO A 546 30.67 -14.41 18.94
N GLN A 547 30.89 -13.13 19.13
CA GLN A 547 32.22 -12.53 19.09
C GLN A 547 32.96 -12.85 20.40
N ALA A 548 34.16 -13.41 20.32
CA ALA A 548 34.96 -13.68 21.52
C ALA A 548 35.27 -12.37 22.26
N VAL A 549 34.98 -12.32 23.56
CA VAL A 549 35.30 -11.21 24.47
C VAL A 549 36.79 -10.85 24.32
N LYS A 550 37.10 -9.56 24.13
CA LYS A 550 38.47 -9.03 24.14
C LYS A 550 39.14 -9.37 25.48
N THR A 551 39.90 -10.46 25.54
CA THR A 551 40.83 -10.69 26.66
C THR A 551 42.19 -10.06 26.30
N PRO A 552 42.90 -9.40 27.23
CA PRO A 552 44.02 -8.49 26.90
C PRO A 552 45.36 -9.15 26.52
N TRP A 553 45.39 -10.34 25.90
CA TRP A 553 46.66 -11.04 25.63
C TRP A 553 46.87 -11.43 24.15
N TRP A 554 48.15 -11.35 23.73
CA TRP A 554 48.62 -10.92 22.40
C TRP A 554 48.66 -11.99 21.29
N ARG A 555 48.81 -11.51 20.03
CA ARG A 555 49.23 -12.17 18.75
C ARG A 555 48.43 -13.38 18.22
N GLY A 556 47.62 -14.07 19.03
CA GLY A 556 46.67 -15.09 18.55
C GLY A 556 45.40 -14.54 17.88
N LEU A 557 45.08 -13.26 18.12
CA LEU A 557 43.81 -12.62 17.74
C LEU A 557 43.59 -12.52 16.23
N ALA A 558 44.60 -12.10 15.46
CA ALA A 558 44.44 -11.88 14.01
C ALA A 558 44.22 -13.20 13.24
N ARG A 559 44.72 -14.33 13.75
CA ARG A 559 44.45 -15.67 13.20
C ARG A 559 43.11 -16.24 13.69
N ARG A 560 42.62 -15.81 14.85
CA ARG A 560 41.37 -16.31 15.45
C ARG A 560 40.16 -15.56 14.86
N VAL A 561 40.22 -14.23 14.73
CA VAL A 561 39.21 -13.41 14.03
C VAL A 561 39.12 -13.76 12.53
N ARG A 562 40.26 -13.94 11.83
CA ARG A 562 40.25 -14.42 10.44
C ARG A 562 39.68 -15.83 10.31
N ARG A 563 39.94 -16.73 11.27
CA ARG A 563 39.30 -18.06 11.30
C ARG A 563 37.80 -17.96 11.47
N TYR A 564 37.28 -17.08 12.34
CA TYR A 564 35.84 -16.93 12.53
C TYR A 564 35.12 -16.34 11.32
N HIS A 565 35.68 -15.30 10.68
CA HIS A 565 35.13 -14.79 9.42
C HIS A 565 35.20 -15.84 8.31
N ALA A 566 36.29 -16.62 8.22
CA ALA A 566 36.39 -17.71 7.25
C ALA A 566 35.41 -18.86 7.53
N THR A 567 35.16 -19.20 8.80
CA THR A 567 34.15 -20.20 9.19
C THR A 567 32.73 -19.70 8.93
N GLY A 568 32.44 -18.43 9.23
CA GLY A 568 31.14 -17.81 8.96
C GLY A 568 30.87 -17.62 7.48
N ALA A 569 31.88 -17.23 6.68
CA ALA A 569 31.78 -17.16 5.23
C ALA A 569 31.58 -18.54 4.59
N LYS A 570 32.28 -19.58 5.07
CA LYS A 570 32.05 -20.97 4.64
C LYS A 570 30.67 -21.48 5.05
N ALA A 571 30.18 -21.08 6.22
CA ALA A 571 28.82 -21.42 6.66
C ALA A 571 27.77 -20.72 5.79
N LEU A 572 27.95 -19.43 5.46
CA LEU A 572 27.06 -18.69 4.55
C LEU A 572 27.13 -19.22 3.12
N GLU A 573 28.28 -19.63 2.62
CA GLU A 573 28.39 -20.30 1.33
C GLU A 573 27.64 -21.64 1.34
N ARG A 574 27.74 -22.39 2.45
CA ARG A 574 27.00 -23.64 2.65
C ARG A 574 25.50 -23.43 2.71
N ILE A 575 25.03 -22.39 3.41
CA ILE A 575 23.60 -21.98 3.46
C ILE A 575 23.12 -21.49 2.09
N GLY A 576 23.96 -20.73 1.39
CA GLY A 576 23.62 -20.13 0.11
C GLY A 576 23.44 -21.15 -1.02
N ARG A 577 24.11 -22.31 -0.98
CA ARG A 577 23.96 -23.35 -2.03
C ARG A 577 22.53 -23.89 -2.16
N PRO A 578 21.89 -24.46 -1.12
CA PRO A 578 20.51 -24.93 -1.22
C PRO A 578 19.52 -23.77 -1.46
N LEU A 579 19.76 -22.59 -0.87
CA LEU A 579 18.87 -21.43 -1.07
C LEU A 579 18.95 -20.82 -2.48
N ARG A 580 20.07 -20.99 -3.20
CA ARG A 580 20.21 -20.54 -4.60
C ARG A 580 19.49 -21.46 -5.60
N LEU A 581 19.11 -22.67 -5.17
CA LEU A 581 18.35 -23.61 -5.99
C LEU A 581 16.83 -23.35 -5.91
N LEU A 582 16.39 -22.46 -5.01
CA LEU A 582 15.01 -22.02 -4.91
C LEU A 582 14.60 -21.25 -6.17
N LYS A 583 13.44 -21.59 -6.75
CA LYS A 583 12.88 -20.88 -7.90
C LYS A 583 12.67 -19.40 -7.56
N GLY A 584 13.29 -18.51 -8.32
CA GLY A 584 13.04 -17.07 -8.27
C GLY A 584 13.65 -16.32 -7.07
N SER A 585 14.39 -16.99 -6.18
CA SER A 585 15.01 -16.32 -5.03
C SER A 585 16.50 -16.05 -5.26
N ARG A 586 16.95 -14.84 -4.91
CA ARG A 586 18.37 -14.51 -4.71
C ARG A 586 18.55 -14.28 -3.22
N PRO A 587 18.88 -15.31 -2.43
CA PRO A 587 18.92 -15.17 -0.97
C PRO A 587 19.97 -14.13 -0.57
N GLU A 588 19.58 -13.18 0.28
CA GLU A 588 20.51 -12.23 0.86
C GLU A 588 21.27 -12.94 1.99
N LEU A 589 22.60 -12.96 1.90
CA LEU A 589 23.46 -13.60 2.88
C LEU A 589 24.05 -12.54 3.81
N LYS A 590 23.68 -12.57 5.10
CA LYS A 590 24.18 -11.65 6.12
C LYS A 590 24.99 -12.39 7.18
N LEU A 591 26.20 -11.91 7.44
CA LEU A 591 27.04 -12.38 8.54
C LEU A 591 26.86 -11.45 9.73
N ILE A 592 26.33 -11.97 10.85
CA ILE A 592 26.22 -11.22 12.10
C ILE A 592 27.26 -11.77 13.08
N THR A 593 28.28 -10.95 13.35
CA THR A 593 29.29 -11.21 14.37
C THR A 593 29.21 -10.10 15.41
N ASP A 594 28.64 -10.40 16.56
CA ASP A 594 28.43 -9.45 17.66
C ASP A 594 28.68 -10.13 19.01
N VAL A 595 28.93 -9.33 20.04
CA VAL A 595 29.00 -9.79 21.44
C VAL A 595 27.65 -10.35 21.89
N ASP A 596 26.54 -9.76 21.42
CA ASP A 596 25.18 -10.28 21.61
C ASP A 596 24.51 -10.63 20.26
N PRO A 597 24.78 -11.83 19.71
CA PRO A 597 24.21 -12.24 18.42
C PRO A 597 22.68 -12.38 18.45
N ALA A 598 22.07 -12.59 19.63
CA ALA A 598 20.61 -12.69 19.72
C ALA A 598 19.93 -11.33 19.49
N GLU A 599 20.48 -10.25 20.06
CA GLU A 599 19.94 -8.91 19.91
C GLU A 599 19.96 -8.42 18.46
N GLN A 600 21.07 -8.65 17.75
CA GLN A 600 21.17 -8.27 16.34
C GLN A 600 20.23 -9.08 15.43
N VAL A 601 20.04 -10.37 15.72
CA VAL A 601 19.05 -11.19 14.99
C VAL A 601 17.63 -10.65 15.21
N LEU A 602 17.30 -10.23 16.43
CA LEU A 602 16.00 -9.66 16.75
C LEU A 602 15.79 -8.27 16.12
N ALA A 603 16.83 -7.43 16.10
CA ALA A 603 16.79 -6.13 15.43
C ALA A 603 16.61 -6.27 13.92
N GLU A 604 17.21 -7.30 13.31
CA GLU A 604 16.98 -7.63 11.91
C GLU A 604 15.57 -8.21 11.70
N ALA A 605 15.10 -9.12 12.56
CA ALA A 605 13.75 -9.69 12.49
C ALA A 605 12.64 -8.61 12.56
N ALA A 606 12.90 -7.48 13.22
CA ALA A 606 12.00 -6.33 13.28
C ALA A 606 11.90 -5.53 11.96
N ARG A 607 12.73 -5.80 10.95
CA ARG A 607 12.74 -5.10 9.65
C ARG A 607 11.75 -5.69 8.64
N ASP A 608 10.54 -6.02 9.09
CA ASP A 608 9.44 -6.53 8.27
C ASP A 608 9.67 -7.95 7.71
N TYR A 609 10.00 -8.90 8.60
CA TYR A 609 10.03 -10.34 8.29
C TYR A 609 8.79 -11.03 8.86
N GLU A 610 8.17 -11.91 8.07
CA GLU A 610 6.89 -12.56 8.42
C GLU A 610 7.08 -13.93 9.09
N LEU A 611 8.23 -14.56 8.86
CA LEU A 611 8.59 -15.85 9.47
C LEU A 611 10.09 -15.90 9.80
N LEU A 612 10.41 -16.31 11.03
CA LEU A 612 11.77 -16.64 11.45
C LEU A 612 11.95 -18.16 11.42
N VAL A 613 12.95 -18.64 10.68
CA VAL A 613 13.30 -20.06 10.61
C VAL A 613 14.57 -20.32 11.39
N LEU A 614 14.50 -21.16 12.41
CA LEU A 614 15.64 -21.49 13.26
C LEU A 614 15.95 -22.99 13.18
N GLY A 615 17.16 -23.31 12.74
CA GLY A 615 17.66 -24.69 12.73
C GLY A 615 18.48 -25.03 13.98
N GLU A 616 18.10 -26.08 14.69
CA GLU A 616 18.74 -26.53 15.93
C GLU A 616 19.13 -28.02 15.90
N THR A 617 20.26 -28.37 16.50
CA THR A 617 20.79 -29.74 16.59
C THR A 617 20.94 -30.16 18.06
N GLN A 618 20.51 -31.38 18.42
CA GLN A 618 20.69 -31.91 19.79
C GLN A 618 22.17 -31.87 20.23
N ARG A 619 22.47 -31.18 21.34
CA ARG A 619 23.82 -31.10 21.92
C ARG A 619 23.92 -31.49 23.41
N SER A 620 22.83 -31.49 24.17
CA SER A 620 22.85 -31.74 25.63
C SER A 620 21.54 -32.38 26.10
N THR A 621 21.62 -33.19 27.16
CA THR A 621 20.50 -33.85 27.84
C THR A 621 19.69 -32.92 28.74
N GLU A 622 20.23 -31.75 29.13
CA GLU A 622 19.63 -30.88 30.15
C GLU A 622 18.76 -29.74 29.60
N ALA A 623 19.14 -29.12 28.48
CA ALA A 623 18.43 -27.97 27.88
C ALA A 623 17.94 -28.27 26.45
N LEU A 624 16.70 -27.86 26.13
CA LEU A 624 16.08 -28.07 24.81
C LEU A 624 16.70 -27.20 23.71
N PHE A 625 17.05 -25.96 24.03
CA PHE A 625 17.63 -24.97 23.14
C PHE A 625 18.87 -24.34 23.78
N GLY A 626 19.82 -23.87 22.97
CA GLY A 626 20.92 -23.06 23.49
C GLY A 626 20.47 -21.63 23.88
N PRO A 627 21.22 -20.90 24.71
CA PRO A 627 20.79 -19.61 25.28
C PRO A 627 20.47 -18.53 24.23
N VAL A 628 21.19 -18.55 23.10
CA VAL A 628 20.91 -17.64 21.96
C VAL A 628 19.62 -18.01 21.25
N ALA A 629 19.41 -19.30 20.97
CA ALA A 629 18.19 -19.80 20.32
C ALA A 629 16.96 -19.53 21.19
N ASP A 630 17.08 -19.81 22.48
CA ASP A 630 16.04 -19.61 23.49
C ASP A 630 15.59 -18.14 23.56
N ARG A 631 16.55 -17.20 23.56
CA ARG A 631 16.27 -15.77 23.54
C ARG A 631 15.66 -15.28 22.22
N ILE A 632 16.11 -15.83 21.08
CA ILE A 632 15.53 -15.50 19.76
C ILE A 632 14.07 -15.98 19.71
N ILE A 633 13.81 -17.25 20.06
CA ILE A 633 12.47 -17.83 20.09
C ILE A 633 11.56 -17.01 21.02
N HIS A 634 12.06 -16.60 22.18
CA HIS A 634 11.26 -15.90 23.18
C HIS A 634 10.91 -14.45 22.82
N LYS A 635 11.79 -13.75 22.10
CA LYS A 635 11.65 -12.31 21.80
C LYS A 635 11.39 -12.01 20.33
N SER A 636 11.19 -13.03 19.49
CA SER A 636 10.97 -12.84 18.05
C SER A 636 9.72 -11.98 17.82
N PRO A 637 9.78 -10.94 16.97
CA PRO A 637 8.62 -10.12 16.64
C PRO A 637 7.65 -10.80 15.65
N CYS A 638 8.03 -11.97 15.12
CA CYS A 638 7.24 -12.73 14.16
C CYS A 638 7.24 -14.24 14.49
N PRO A 639 6.27 -15.00 13.93
CA PRO A 639 6.19 -16.45 14.08
C PRO A 639 7.52 -17.16 13.80
N THR A 640 7.81 -18.16 14.62
CA THR A 640 9.09 -18.87 14.58
C THR A 640 8.88 -20.34 14.22
N LEU A 641 9.47 -20.77 13.12
CA LEU A 641 9.54 -22.17 12.68
C LEU A 641 10.87 -22.77 13.13
N ILE A 642 10.79 -23.65 14.12
CA ILE A 642 11.93 -24.31 14.73
C ILE A 642 12.08 -25.69 14.09
N VAL A 643 13.22 -25.92 13.44
CA VAL A 643 13.53 -27.19 12.81
C VAL A 643 14.57 -27.91 13.65
N ARG A 644 14.18 -29.04 14.23
CA ARG A 644 15.05 -29.84 15.09
C ARG A 644 15.34 -31.18 14.43
N GLU A 645 16.62 -31.44 14.21
CA GLU A 645 17.10 -32.73 13.73
C GLU A 645 17.48 -33.64 14.91
N PRO A 646 17.18 -34.96 14.83
CA PRO A 646 17.70 -35.93 15.79
C PRO A 646 19.23 -35.93 15.75
N ALA A 647 19.89 -36.19 16.89
CA ALA A 647 21.33 -36.34 16.88
C ALA A 647 21.73 -37.45 15.88
N PRO A 648 22.61 -37.17 14.91
CA PRO A 648 22.97 -38.16 13.92
C PRO A 648 23.71 -39.31 14.63
N LYS A 649 23.29 -40.56 14.38
CA LYS A 649 23.98 -41.77 14.85
C LYS A 649 25.28 -41.95 14.05
N ILE A 650 26.25 -41.06 14.26
CA ILE A 650 27.55 -41.10 13.58
C ILE A 650 28.48 -41.98 14.41
N ALA A 651 29.08 -42.99 13.78
CA ALA A 651 30.19 -43.73 14.39
C ALA A 651 31.34 -42.77 14.70
N LYS A 652 32.00 -42.91 15.87
CA LYS A 652 33.12 -42.04 16.27
C LYS A 652 34.13 -41.90 15.13
N GLY A 653 34.22 -40.71 14.53
CA GLY A 653 35.24 -40.36 13.52
C GLY A 653 34.71 -40.03 12.11
N GLU A 654 33.45 -40.33 11.78
CA GLU A 654 32.89 -39.97 10.47
C GLU A 654 32.39 -38.52 10.42
N LYS A 655 32.57 -37.86 9.27
CA LYS A 655 32.00 -36.53 9.01
C LYS A 655 30.59 -36.72 8.45
N PRO A 656 29.58 -35.99 8.95
CA PRO A 656 28.23 -36.06 8.39
C PRO A 656 28.26 -35.69 6.89
N PRO A 657 27.48 -36.39 6.04
CA PRO A 657 27.43 -36.10 4.61
C PRO A 657 27.04 -34.65 4.35
N LEU A 658 27.64 -34.06 3.32
CA LEU A 658 27.67 -32.62 3.08
C LEU A 658 26.35 -32.00 2.61
N TYR A 659 25.40 -32.83 2.17
CA TYR A 659 24.05 -32.45 1.74
C TYR A 659 23.29 -33.73 1.36
N ARG A 660 22.10 -33.96 1.91
CA ARG A 660 21.21 -35.03 1.47
C ARG A 660 19.88 -34.41 1.10
N VAL A 661 19.43 -34.64 -0.14
CA VAL A 661 18.08 -34.27 -0.55
C VAL A 661 17.12 -35.04 0.37
N TRP A 662 16.37 -34.30 1.15
CA TRP A 662 15.39 -34.81 2.09
C TRP A 662 14.02 -34.68 1.45
N SER A 663 13.38 -35.83 1.22
CA SER A 663 12.03 -35.93 0.68
C SER A 663 11.24 -36.85 1.60
N PRO A 664 10.50 -36.31 2.59
CA PRO A 664 9.68 -37.12 3.47
C PRO A 664 8.59 -37.83 2.66
N LYS A 665 8.34 -39.10 2.97
CA LYS A 665 7.25 -39.90 2.41
C LYS A 665 6.05 -39.96 3.36
N LYS A 666 6.28 -39.92 4.67
CA LYS A 666 5.23 -39.91 5.70
C LYS A 666 5.42 -38.78 6.69
N ILE A 667 4.39 -37.96 6.87
CA ILE A 667 4.36 -36.82 7.78
C ILE A 667 3.30 -37.06 8.87
N LEU A 668 3.68 -36.96 10.14
CA LEU A 668 2.76 -37.07 11.27
C LEU A 668 2.44 -35.68 11.82
N VAL A 669 1.15 -35.40 12.02
CA VAL A 669 0.67 -34.11 12.56
C VAL A 669 -0.26 -34.35 13.75
N PRO A 670 0.23 -34.27 15.00
CA PRO A 670 -0.63 -34.25 16.16
C PRO A 670 -1.41 -32.94 16.24
N THR A 671 -2.73 -33.04 16.42
CA THR A 671 -3.62 -31.88 16.49
C THR A 671 -4.56 -31.94 17.70
N VAL A 672 -4.81 -30.76 18.26
CA VAL A 672 -5.86 -30.51 19.27
C VAL A 672 -6.87 -29.48 18.76
N GLY A 673 -6.82 -29.14 17.46
CA GLY A 673 -7.76 -28.21 16.83
C GLY A 673 -7.53 -26.73 17.13
N THR A 674 -6.38 -26.36 17.68
CA THR A 674 -5.99 -24.96 17.93
C THR A 674 -5.51 -24.25 16.66
N GLU A 675 -5.46 -22.91 16.65
CA GLU A 675 -4.88 -22.14 15.53
C GLU A 675 -3.44 -22.57 15.18
N TYR A 676 -2.62 -22.88 16.19
CA TYR A 676 -1.26 -23.37 15.96
C TYR A 676 -1.26 -24.74 15.27
N SER A 677 -2.17 -25.63 15.68
CA SER A 677 -2.34 -26.94 15.04
C SER A 677 -2.79 -26.78 13.59
N LYS A 678 -3.66 -25.81 13.28
CA LYS A 678 -4.05 -25.49 11.90
C LYS A 678 -2.85 -25.10 11.06
N ASN A 679 -1.98 -24.21 11.55
CA ASN A 679 -0.78 -23.79 10.82
C ASN A 679 0.20 -24.96 10.61
N ALA A 680 0.30 -25.88 11.57
CA ALA A 680 1.10 -27.11 11.43
C ALA A 680 0.52 -28.06 10.37
N VAL A 681 -0.80 -28.22 10.32
CA VAL A 681 -1.49 -29.00 9.28
C VAL A 681 -1.29 -28.38 7.90
N GLU A 682 -1.37 -27.05 7.78
CA GLU A 682 -1.11 -26.35 6.52
C GLU A 682 0.34 -26.53 6.05
N LEU A 683 1.31 -26.37 6.94
CA LEU A 683 2.71 -26.64 6.64
C LEU A 683 2.92 -28.08 6.18
N ALA A 684 2.30 -29.05 6.86
CA ALA A 684 2.37 -30.47 6.49
C ALA A 684 1.78 -30.71 5.10
N ALA A 685 0.64 -30.09 4.79
CA ALA A 685 -0.03 -30.25 3.52
C ALA A 685 0.80 -29.67 2.36
N VAL A 686 1.37 -28.46 2.52
CA VAL A 686 2.24 -27.84 1.49
C VAL A 686 3.50 -28.67 1.24
N LEU A 687 4.12 -29.18 2.31
CA LEU A 687 5.27 -30.08 2.20
C LEU A 687 4.89 -31.37 1.48
N ALA A 688 3.78 -32.00 1.89
CA ALA A 688 3.30 -33.25 1.32
C ALA A 688 2.95 -33.13 -0.17
N THR A 689 2.29 -32.06 -0.60
CA THR A 689 1.99 -31.81 -2.01
C THR A 689 3.26 -31.67 -2.84
N SER A 690 4.30 -31.03 -2.28
CA SER A 690 5.59 -30.84 -2.96
C SER A 690 6.44 -32.11 -3.02
N THR A 691 6.37 -32.97 -1.99
CA THR A 691 7.20 -34.18 -1.88
C THR A 691 6.45 -35.46 -2.25
N ARG A 692 5.14 -35.37 -2.51
CA ARG A 692 4.18 -36.49 -2.62
C ARG A 692 4.16 -37.36 -1.36
N ALA A 693 4.28 -36.75 -0.19
CA ALA A 693 4.14 -37.45 1.09
C ALA A 693 2.68 -37.73 1.42
N GLU A 694 2.46 -38.73 2.27
CA GLU A 694 1.19 -38.96 2.96
C GLU A 694 1.21 -38.25 4.31
N VAL A 695 0.11 -37.55 4.63
CA VAL A 695 -0.07 -36.84 5.91
C VAL A 695 -1.00 -37.66 6.79
N THR A 696 -0.54 -38.08 7.97
CA THR A 696 -1.41 -38.64 9.00
C THR A 696 -1.69 -37.58 10.05
N ILE A 697 -2.95 -37.21 10.22
CA ILE A 697 -3.41 -36.29 11.26
C ILE A 697 -3.91 -37.12 12.44
N ILE A 698 -3.28 -36.96 13.60
CA ILE A 698 -3.61 -37.73 14.80
C ILE A 698 -4.18 -36.85 15.91
N HIS A 699 -5.27 -37.29 16.52
CA HIS A 699 -5.79 -36.74 17.77
C HIS A 699 -5.77 -37.81 18.85
N ILE A 700 -5.23 -37.47 20.02
CA ILE A 700 -5.21 -38.37 21.17
C ILE A 700 -5.99 -37.74 22.32
N SER A 701 -7.13 -38.33 22.63
CA SER A 701 -7.96 -37.95 23.77
C SER A 701 -7.41 -38.60 25.04
N ARG A 702 -7.45 -37.87 26.17
CA ARG A 702 -6.87 -38.36 27.43
C ARG A 702 -7.85 -39.30 28.13
N THR A 703 -7.40 -40.51 28.45
CA THR A 703 -8.16 -41.42 29.31
C THR A 703 -8.15 -40.89 30.75
N GLY A 704 -9.33 -40.53 31.29
CA GLY A 704 -9.52 -40.24 32.72
C GLY A 704 -9.64 -38.77 33.17
N SER A 705 -10.07 -37.82 32.33
CA SER A 705 -10.65 -36.59 32.88
C SER A 705 -12.02 -36.92 33.48
N ASN A 706 -12.26 -36.59 34.75
CA ASN A 706 -13.53 -36.77 35.48
C ASN A 706 -14.72 -35.94 34.92
N ASP A 707 -14.78 -35.69 33.61
CA ASP A 707 -15.92 -35.05 32.98
C ASP A 707 -17.01 -36.11 32.73
N VAL A 708 -18.19 -35.82 33.26
CA VAL A 708 -19.33 -36.72 33.50
C VAL A 708 -20.03 -37.26 32.22
N ASP A 709 -19.44 -37.07 31.03
CA ASP A 709 -20.02 -37.49 29.74
C ASP A 709 -19.08 -38.45 28.98
N ILE A 710 -19.21 -39.75 29.26
CA ILE A 710 -18.37 -40.84 28.74
C ILE A 710 -18.53 -41.04 27.20
N ALA A 711 -19.48 -40.37 26.55
CA ALA A 711 -19.75 -40.52 25.11
C ALA A 711 -19.09 -39.45 24.18
N ARG A 712 -18.49 -38.38 24.71
CA ARG A 712 -18.10 -37.19 23.90
C ARG A 712 -16.63 -37.07 23.45
N PRO A 713 -15.59 -37.60 24.14
CA PRO A 713 -14.19 -37.30 23.78
C PRO A 713 -13.75 -37.80 22.39
N HIS A 714 -14.10 -39.04 22.04
CA HIS A 714 -13.74 -39.63 20.75
C HIS A 714 -14.46 -38.95 19.57
N GLU A 715 -15.74 -38.59 19.74
CA GLU A 715 -16.52 -37.86 18.72
C GLU A 715 -15.96 -36.46 18.47
N ILE A 716 -15.58 -35.73 19.52
CA ILE A 716 -14.91 -34.42 19.40
C ILE A 716 -13.56 -34.59 18.68
N GLY A 717 -12.78 -35.61 19.04
CA GLY A 717 -11.53 -35.95 18.38
C GLY A 717 -11.72 -36.22 16.89
N ALA A 718 -12.74 -37.02 16.53
CA ALA A 718 -13.11 -37.34 15.16
C ALA A 718 -13.51 -36.08 14.36
N GLN A 719 -14.31 -35.17 14.96
CA GLN A 719 -14.66 -33.89 14.32
C GLN A 719 -13.44 -33.00 14.10
N ILE A 720 -12.52 -32.95 15.07
CA ILE A 720 -11.27 -32.17 14.95
C ILE A 720 -10.43 -32.71 13.78
N VAL A 721 -10.12 -34.01 13.75
CA VAL A 721 -9.29 -34.57 12.68
C VAL A 721 -9.97 -34.51 11.32
N ALA A 722 -11.30 -34.67 11.25
CA ALA A 722 -12.05 -34.54 10.01
C ALA A 722 -11.95 -33.12 9.43
N ARG A 723 -12.13 -32.09 10.28
CA ARG A 723 -12.00 -30.68 9.87
C ARG A 723 -10.57 -30.33 9.42
N GLU A 724 -9.57 -30.81 10.14
CA GLU A 724 -8.16 -30.59 9.76
C GLU A 724 -7.78 -31.39 8.49
N ALA A 725 -8.37 -32.56 8.28
CA ALA A 725 -8.17 -33.34 7.06
C ALA A 725 -8.81 -32.67 5.84
N GLU A 726 -10.02 -32.12 5.96
CA GLU A 726 -10.60 -31.29 4.91
C GLU A 726 -9.70 -30.11 4.57
N ARG A 727 -9.15 -29.42 5.58
CA ARG A 727 -8.19 -28.34 5.37
C ARG A 727 -6.99 -28.82 4.57
N ALA A 728 -6.31 -29.88 4.99
CA ALA A 728 -5.14 -30.40 4.29
C ALA A 728 -5.46 -30.91 2.86
N LYS A 729 -6.63 -31.53 2.65
CA LYS A 729 -7.11 -31.94 1.31
C LYS A 729 -7.32 -30.74 0.38
N LYS A 730 -7.76 -29.59 0.88
CA LYS A 730 -7.87 -28.35 0.09
C LYS A 730 -6.51 -27.83 -0.42
N PHE A 731 -5.40 -28.24 0.19
CA PHE A 731 -4.03 -27.99 -0.29
C PHE A 731 -3.48 -29.11 -1.21
N GLY A 732 -4.31 -30.10 -1.57
CA GLY A 732 -3.94 -31.21 -2.47
C GLY A 732 -3.19 -32.35 -1.80
N ALA A 733 -3.11 -32.38 -0.46
CA ALA A 733 -2.42 -33.46 0.25
C ALA A 733 -3.27 -34.74 0.34
N SER A 734 -2.60 -35.90 0.31
CA SER A 734 -3.20 -37.18 0.70
C SER A 734 -3.20 -37.26 2.22
N VAL A 735 -4.38 -37.44 2.83
CA VAL A 735 -4.56 -37.34 4.28
C VAL A 735 -5.26 -38.58 4.85
N GLU A 736 -4.62 -39.16 5.85
CA GLU A 736 -5.19 -40.18 6.74
C GLU A 736 -5.48 -39.55 8.11
N THR A 737 -6.57 -39.96 8.77
CA THR A 737 -6.95 -39.46 10.10
C THR A 737 -6.94 -40.59 11.12
N VAL A 738 -6.34 -40.35 12.28
CA VAL A 738 -6.25 -41.31 13.37
C VAL A 738 -6.77 -40.66 14.66
N VAL A 739 -7.68 -41.34 15.35
CA VAL A 739 -8.14 -40.96 16.69
C VAL A 739 -7.75 -42.07 17.65
N MET A 740 -7.09 -41.72 18.74
CA MET A 740 -6.67 -42.66 19.78
C MET A 740 -7.07 -42.14 21.15
N GLU A 741 -7.18 -43.05 22.12
CA GLU A 741 -7.30 -42.71 23.53
C GLU A 741 -6.06 -43.18 24.27
N GLY A 742 -5.48 -42.33 25.10
CA GLY A 742 -4.23 -42.62 25.78
C GLY A 742 -4.00 -41.78 27.03
N ALA A 743 -3.41 -42.39 28.06
CA ALA A 743 -3.13 -41.69 29.32
C ALA A 743 -1.98 -40.68 29.17
N ARG A 744 -1.08 -40.92 28.21
CA ARG A 744 0.13 -40.13 27.94
C ARG A 744 0.29 -39.86 26.43
N PRO A 745 -0.46 -38.89 25.88
CA PRO A 745 -0.46 -38.57 24.45
C PRO A 745 0.92 -38.38 23.83
N GLU A 746 1.86 -37.78 24.55
CA GLU A 746 3.23 -37.57 24.08
C GLU A 746 4.01 -38.87 23.86
N GLU A 747 3.83 -39.89 24.70
CA GLU A 747 4.45 -41.21 24.53
C GLU A 747 3.77 -41.98 23.40
N ASP A 748 2.44 -41.85 23.29
CA ASP A 748 1.65 -42.44 22.22
C ASP A 748 2.06 -41.92 20.84
N ILE A 749 2.21 -40.61 20.68
CA ILE A 749 2.67 -39.98 19.43
C ILE A 749 4.08 -40.45 19.06
N VAL A 750 5.01 -40.54 20.02
CA VAL A 750 6.37 -41.03 19.76
C VAL A 750 6.35 -42.49 19.31
N ARG A 751 5.52 -43.33 19.95
CA ARG A 751 5.34 -44.72 19.57
C ARG A 751 4.78 -44.86 18.16
N VAL A 752 3.74 -44.09 17.81
CA VAL A 752 3.16 -44.06 16.46
C VAL A 752 4.19 -43.60 15.43
N ALA A 753 4.96 -42.53 15.74
CA ALA A 753 6.03 -42.05 14.88
C ALA A 753 7.09 -43.12 14.59
N ALA A 754 7.48 -43.88 15.63
CA ALA A 754 8.50 -44.92 15.53
C ALA A 754 8.00 -46.17 14.79
N GLN A 755 6.82 -46.67 15.13
CA GLN A 755 6.26 -47.90 14.55
C GLN A 755 5.77 -47.69 13.10
N GLY A 756 5.20 -46.52 12.81
CA GLY A 756 4.68 -46.17 11.49
C GLY A 756 5.76 -45.76 10.47
N GLY A 757 7.01 -45.61 10.92
CA GLY A 757 8.13 -45.19 10.07
C GLY A 757 7.96 -43.78 9.51
N TYR A 758 7.51 -42.82 10.34
CA TYR A 758 7.30 -41.44 9.91
C TYR A 758 8.62 -40.69 9.74
N ASP A 759 8.76 -39.95 8.63
CA ASP A 759 9.98 -39.21 8.28
C ASP A 759 10.03 -37.81 8.90
N LEU A 760 8.87 -37.29 9.34
CA LEU A 760 8.71 -35.94 9.86
C LEU A 760 7.55 -35.85 10.85
N LEU A 761 7.77 -35.16 11.97
CA LEU A 761 6.74 -34.77 12.92
C LEU A 761 6.55 -33.24 12.87
N ILE A 762 5.34 -32.76 12.59
CA ILE A 762 5.04 -31.31 12.59
C ILE A 762 4.07 -30.99 13.72
N ILE A 763 4.44 -30.03 14.56
CA ILE A 763 3.69 -29.66 15.75
C ILE A 763 3.44 -28.15 15.73
N GLY A 764 2.21 -27.75 16.05
CA GLY A 764 1.89 -26.36 16.33
C GLY A 764 1.78 -26.14 17.83
N SER A 765 2.42 -25.09 18.36
CA SER A 765 2.29 -24.73 19.78
C SER A 765 2.31 -23.23 20.00
N SER A 766 1.62 -22.77 21.04
CA SER A 766 1.85 -21.45 21.61
C SER A 766 3.14 -21.45 22.44
N LEU A 767 3.91 -20.38 22.37
CA LEU A 767 4.93 -20.09 23.36
C LEU A 767 4.26 -19.59 24.65
N ARG A 768 4.66 -20.12 25.81
CA ARG A 768 4.20 -19.64 27.12
C ARG A 768 5.36 -18.94 27.82
N ALA A 769 5.11 -17.73 28.32
CA ALA A 769 6.07 -16.97 29.12
C ALA A 769 6.10 -17.49 30.56
N VAL A 770 6.69 -18.67 30.76
CA VAL A 770 6.92 -19.23 32.09
C VAL A 770 8.44 -19.31 32.26
N SER A 771 9.03 -18.33 32.96
CA SER A 771 10.47 -18.12 33.19
C SER A 771 11.28 -17.44 32.06
N ALA A 772 12.58 -17.25 32.27
CA ALA A 772 13.51 -16.61 31.32
C ALA A 772 13.87 -17.48 30.09
N ARG A 773 13.17 -18.61 29.89
CA ARG A 773 13.34 -19.55 28.78
C ARG A 773 12.06 -19.74 27.97
N ALA A 774 12.21 -20.14 26.71
CA ALA A 774 11.09 -20.52 25.86
C ALA A 774 10.45 -21.83 26.36
N PHE A 775 9.17 -21.80 26.72
CA PHE A 775 8.42 -22.96 27.21
C PHE A 775 7.20 -23.25 26.32
N PHE A 776 7.13 -24.47 25.76
CA PHE A 776 6.06 -24.91 24.86
C PHE A 776 5.07 -25.88 25.52
N GLY A 777 5.24 -26.14 26.82
CA GLY A 777 4.48 -27.15 27.55
C GLY A 777 5.16 -28.52 27.55
N HIS A 778 4.95 -29.27 28.64
CA HIS A 778 5.64 -30.54 28.89
C HIS A 778 5.48 -31.58 27.77
N ARG A 779 4.32 -31.61 27.11
CA ARG A 779 4.06 -32.54 25.99
C ARG A 779 4.92 -32.23 24.77
N VAL A 780 4.93 -30.97 24.33
CA VAL A 780 5.71 -30.55 23.16
C VAL A 780 7.20 -30.71 23.43
N GLU A 781 7.66 -30.40 24.65
CA GLU A 781 9.04 -30.62 25.06
C GLU A 781 9.43 -32.10 25.07
N SER A 782 8.53 -33.00 25.50
CA SER A 782 8.75 -34.45 25.44
C SER A 782 8.88 -34.93 24.00
N LEU A 783 7.99 -34.46 23.10
CA LEU A 783 8.04 -34.78 21.67
C LEU A 783 9.35 -34.30 21.02
N LEU A 784 9.78 -33.06 21.30
CA LEU A 784 11.06 -32.53 20.81
C LEU A 784 12.27 -33.34 21.28
N LYS A 785 12.20 -33.94 22.48
CA LYS A 785 13.31 -34.74 23.03
C LYS A 785 13.34 -36.16 22.46
N ASN A 786 12.18 -36.79 22.35
CA ASN A 786 12.04 -38.24 22.21
C ASN A 786 11.61 -38.70 20.81
N ALA A 787 11.22 -37.80 19.91
CA ALA A 787 10.81 -38.18 18.56
C ALA A 787 11.95 -38.90 17.80
N PRO A 788 11.64 -39.99 17.06
CA PRO A 788 12.62 -40.77 16.31
C PRO A 788 13.04 -40.11 14.99
N CYS A 789 12.28 -39.11 14.54
CA CYS A 789 12.46 -38.39 13.28
C CYS A 789 12.58 -36.88 13.53
N PRO A 790 12.99 -36.09 12.52
CA PRO A 790 13.00 -34.63 12.61
C PRO A 790 11.65 -34.06 13.06
N VAL A 791 11.73 -33.03 13.90
CA VAL A 791 10.56 -32.33 14.43
C VAL A 791 10.58 -30.90 13.96
N VAL A 792 9.47 -30.46 13.35
CA VAL A 792 9.22 -29.06 13.01
C VAL A 792 8.18 -28.53 13.98
N LEU A 793 8.57 -27.54 14.77
CA LEU A 793 7.69 -26.84 15.69
C LEU A 793 7.40 -25.45 15.14
N LEU A 794 6.13 -25.16 14.89
CA LEU A 794 5.68 -23.83 14.52
C LEU A 794 5.12 -23.11 15.75
N SER A 795 5.82 -22.07 16.19
CA SER A 795 5.39 -21.15 17.23
C SER A 795 4.76 -19.92 16.61
N ALA A 796 3.64 -19.44 17.15
CA ALA A 796 3.28 -18.05 16.88
C ALA A 796 4.24 -17.11 17.60
N GLY A 797 4.47 -15.95 16.97
CA GLY A 797 5.26 -14.85 17.53
C GLY A 797 4.53 -14.17 18.67
#